data_AF-A0A9D6U2B0-F1
#
_entry.id   AF-A0A9D6U2B0-F1
#
_cell.length_a   1.000
_cell.length_b   1.000
_cell.length_c   1.000
_cell.angle_alpha   90.00
_cell.angle_beta   90.00
_cell.angle_gamma   90.00
#
_symmetry.space_group_name_H-M   'P 1'
#
loop_
_entity.id
_entity.type
_entity.pdbx_description
1 polymer ?
#
loop_
_entity_poly.entity_id
_entity_poly.type
_entity_poly.pdbx_seq_one_letter_code
_entity_poly.pdbx_strand_id
1 'polypeptide(L)'
;LYYQLLDFKAHIWIAYQRYPTRGRVWHPGGAHPFAALNVALVHNGDFANYFAVSEYLSQRHFYPQFLTDTEVAVLTFDLWNRLYGYPLEYVIESMAPTTERDFDLLPPERQRIYRQLQSANIHGSPDGPWFFIIARTEPESQKFELIGITDTSMLRPQVFALQDGEVQIGLICSEKQAIDATLASLAEEDPRFCPVADLYWNARGGSATDGGAFIFSLEPHNGRRILTCKDKFGTPKVVPWYQRPWEGATPEIGGEPDEELSQQVAALLKDLSGQEFYPWVKAAVPQWSYVTFREALQAAVAQARKGDGLKAAAINGLTLLLDRRYDPGDKKRSHLLRLITDALTNIFHDTPKIGKSRTSRYHWVDWDTQGKLAHPTRPDHVLVLDASAFPPEGDDCDARFLCRAFELGWRQFITYGYRGQRFLGCGFGLNTDDVRIDAYGSTGDYLASGIDGMTIQIHGNAQDQLGQIMKRGKLVIHGDVGQTFMYGAKGGEVYILGNAAGRPLINAVGRPRVVINGTALDFLAESFMAGDPFAGGGFVIVNGLEYDARGRIRPQTTPYPGSNLFSLASGGAIYIRDPFNQLVDEQLNGGELVPLTDADWNLILPYLQENERLFDISIERDLLTVDGEIRPPAEVYRKVQAVKLAILTKVEDSWE
;
A
#
# COMPACT_ATOMS: atom_id res chain seq x y z
N LEU A 1 26.71 -5.46 -20.23
CA LEU A 1 27.97 -6.16 -20.61
C LEU A 1 29.09 -5.20 -21.04
N TYR A 2 28.88 -4.22 -21.94
CA TYR A 2 29.94 -3.22 -22.29
C TYR A 2 30.39 -2.32 -21.12
N TYR A 3 29.45 -1.85 -20.28
CA TYR A 3 29.74 -0.99 -19.12
C TYR A 3 30.18 -1.74 -17.86
N GLN A 4 30.48 -3.05 -17.95
CA GLN A 4 30.83 -3.89 -16.79
C GLN A 4 29.87 -3.74 -15.59
N LEU A 5 28.58 -3.47 -15.85
CA LEU A 5 27.57 -3.27 -14.79
C LEU A 5 27.49 -4.45 -13.81
N LEU A 6 27.78 -5.67 -14.27
CA LEU A 6 27.81 -6.87 -13.43
C LEU A 6 28.95 -6.86 -12.40
N ASP A 7 30.03 -6.14 -12.68
CA ASP A 7 31.20 -6.01 -11.82
C ASP A 7 31.16 -4.72 -10.98
N PHE A 8 30.17 -3.85 -11.21
CA PHE A 8 30.05 -2.56 -10.54
C PHE A 8 29.37 -2.70 -9.18
N LYS A 9 30.04 -2.21 -8.13
CA LYS A 9 29.48 -2.18 -6.77
C LYS A 9 29.23 -0.74 -6.36
N ALA A 10 28.04 -0.46 -5.85
CA ALA A 10 27.67 0.83 -5.30
C ALA A 10 26.91 0.65 -3.98
N HIS A 11 27.00 1.67 -3.13
CA HIS A 11 26.20 1.75 -1.91
C HIS A 11 24.78 2.28 -2.16
N ILE A 12 24.59 3.00 -3.27
CA ILE A 12 23.30 3.55 -3.70
C ILE A 12 23.14 3.28 -5.19
N TRP A 13 21.96 2.80 -5.55
CA TRP A 13 21.50 2.66 -6.93
C TRP A 13 20.23 3.46 -7.11
N ILE A 14 20.15 4.20 -8.22
CA ILE A 14 18.90 4.80 -8.71
C ILE A 14 18.73 4.38 -10.17
N ALA A 15 17.50 4.05 -10.53
CA ALA A 15 17.14 3.66 -11.89
C ALA A 15 15.79 4.29 -12.24
N TYR A 16 15.57 4.54 -13.53
CA TYR A 16 14.31 5.11 -14.01
C TYR A 16 14.04 4.71 -15.45
N GLN A 17 12.79 4.37 -15.73
CA GLN A 17 12.28 4.20 -17.08
C GLN A 17 11.36 5.36 -17.41
N ARG A 18 11.68 6.10 -18.47
CA ARG A 18 10.93 7.30 -18.89
C ARG A 18 9.98 6.99 -20.04
N TYR A 19 8.73 7.43 -19.92
CA TYR A 19 7.79 7.49 -21.05
C TYR A 19 7.62 8.96 -21.52
N PRO A 20 8.17 9.37 -22.67
CA PRO A 20 8.10 10.76 -23.12
C PRO A 20 6.74 11.06 -23.79
N THR A 21 5.94 11.94 -23.18
CA THR A 21 4.63 12.39 -23.72
C THR A 21 4.75 13.61 -24.63
N ARG A 22 5.77 14.46 -24.41
CA ARG A 22 6.09 15.65 -25.22
C ARG A 22 7.58 15.73 -25.51
N GLY A 23 8.01 15.03 -26.55
CA GLY A 23 9.38 15.13 -27.08
C GLY A 23 9.63 14.07 -28.15
N ARG A 24 10.20 14.46 -29.30
CA ARG A 24 10.77 13.46 -30.20
C ARG A 24 11.95 12.82 -29.46
N VAL A 25 11.97 11.49 -29.34
CA VAL A 25 13.14 10.74 -28.82
C VAL A 25 14.23 10.82 -29.88
N TRP A 26 14.90 11.96 -29.97
CA TRP A 26 15.97 12.18 -30.96
C TRP A 26 17.37 12.20 -30.32
N HIS A 27 17.47 12.32 -28.99
CA HIS A 27 18.75 12.38 -28.29
C HIS A 27 18.74 11.60 -26.95
N PRO A 28 19.76 10.76 -26.66
CA PRO A 28 19.87 10.04 -25.39
C PRO A 28 20.06 10.96 -24.17
N GLY A 29 20.44 12.22 -24.38
CA GLY A 29 20.63 13.21 -23.30
C GLY A 29 19.37 13.60 -22.53
N GLY A 30 18.17 13.22 -22.98
CA GLY A 30 16.92 13.38 -22.21
C GLY A 30 16.54 12.16 -21.37
N ALA A 31 17.42 11.15 -21.29
CA ALA A 31 17.25 9.98 -20.43
C ALA A 31 17.74 10.29 -19.00
N HIS A 32 17.07 9.72 -18.01
CA HIS A 32 17.46 9.83 -16.60
C HIS A 32 18.47 8.73 -16.24
N PRO A 33 19.21 8.87 -15.13
CA PRO A 33 19.24 9.99 -14.17
C PRO A 33 19.93 11.25 -14.72
N PHE A 34 19.52 12.42 -14.22
CA PHE A 34 20.29 13.67 -14.38
C PHE A 34 21.17 13.89 -13.16
N ALA A 35 22.36 14.48 -13.36
CA ALA A 35 23.32 14.71 -12.30
C ALA A 35 23.80 16.16 -12.25
N ALA A 36 24.01 16.66 -11.04
CA ALA A 36 24.71 17.90 -10.74
C ALA A 36 25.77 17.61 -9.66
N LEU A 37 27.03 17.47 -10.09
CA LEU A 37 28.18 17.13 -9.24
C LEU A 37 27.93 15.85 -8.41
N ASN A 38 27.75 16.00 -7.08
CA ASN A 38 27.60 14.89 -6.14
C ASN A 38 26.15 14.43 -5.98
N VAL A 39 25.23 14.96 -6.77
CA VAL A 39 23.80 14.67 -6.74
C VAL A 39 23.37 14.06 -8.07
N ALA A 40 22.61 12.98 -8.01
CA ALA A 40 21.89 12.42 -9.15
C ALA A 40 20.41 12.29 -8.79
N LEU A 41 19.53 12.67 -9.72
CA LEU A 41 18.09 12.76 -9.50
C LEU A 41 17.36 11.99 -10.61
N VAL A 42 16.38 11.18 -10.19
CA VAL A 42 15.33 10.67 -11.06
C VAL A 42 13.98 11.26 -10.63
N HIS A 43 13.13 11.47 -11.62
CA HIS A 43 11.85 12.13 -11.46
C HIS A 43 10.78 11.30 -12.17
N ASN A 44 9.76 10.88 -11.43
CA ASN A 44 8.52 10.36 -11.98
C ASN A 44 7.47 11.48 -11.95
N GLY A 45 7.07 12.01 -13.11
CA GLY A 45 6.22 13.19 -13.15
C GLY A 45 6.37 14.09 -14.35
N ASP A 46 5.73 15.25 -14.24
CA ASP A 46 5.73 16.35 -15.20
C ASP A 46 5.53 17.67 -14.43
N PHE A 47 6.32 18.70 -14.72
CA PHE A 47 6.15 20.01 -14.08
C PHE A 47 5.10 20.84 -14.82
N ALA A 48 4.02 21.19 -14.12
CA ALA A 48 3.04 22.14 -14.65
C ALA A 48 3.66 23.54 -14.84
N ASN A 49 4.72 23.87 -14.09
CA ASN A 49 5.35 25.19 -14.06
C ASN A 49 6.80 25.22 -14.60
N TYR A 50 7.19 24.28 -15.47
CA TYR A 50 8.55 24.16 -16.03
C TYR A 50 9.20 25.50 -16.44
N PHE A 51 8.46 26.35 -17.19
CA PHE A 51 8.99 27.62 -17.67
C PHE A 51 9.28 28.61 -16.55
N ALA A 52 8.46 28.65 -15.50
CA ALA A 52 8.67 29.52 -14.36
C ALA A 52 9.94 29.13 -13.60
N VAL A 53 10.14 27.83 -13.35
CA VAL A 53 11.34 27.33 -12.68
C VAL A 53 12.60 27.53 -13.54
N SER A 54 12.49 27.37 -14.86
CA SER A 54 13.59 27.64 -15.80
C SER A 54 14.02 29.11 -15.83
N GLU A 55 13.05 30.03 -15.78
CA GLU A 55 13.31 31.48 -15.69
C GLU A 55 13.95 31.84 -14.34
N TYR A 56 13.44 31.26 -13.24
CA TYR A 56 14.02 31.40 -11.91
C TYR A 56 15.50 30.96 -11.86
N LEU A 57 15.85 29.87 -12.52
CA LEU A 57 17.23 29.40 -12.70
C LEU A 57 18.05 30.34 -13.60
N SER A 58 17.48 30.84 -14.69
CA SER A 58 18.17 31.73 -15.65
C SER A 58 18.59 33.05 -15.00
N GLN A 59 17.75 33.60 -14.11
CA GLN A 59 18.07 34.77 -13.28
C GLN A 59 19.27 34.53 -12.34
N ARG A 60 19.65 33.27 -12.12
CA ARG A 60 20.78 32.83 -11.31
C ARG A 60 21.90 32.20 -12.15
N HIS A 61 21.87 32.44 -13.46
CA HIS A 61 22.84 31.98 -14.45
C HIS A 61 22.90 30.46 -14.65
N PHE A 62 21.81 29.75 -14.38
CA PHE A 62 21.61 28.35 -14.77
C PHE A 62 20.69 28.28 -15.98
N TYR A 63 21.16 27.67 -17.07
CA TYR A 63 20.43 27.60 -18.34
C TYR A 63 20.22 26.14 -18.77
N PRO A 64 19.08 25.52 -18.45
CA PRO A 64 18.76 24.14 -18.84
C PRO A 64 18.85 23.95 -20.36
N GLN A 65 19.44 22.84 -20.81
CA GLN A 65 19.70 22.56 -22.24
C GLN A 65 18.90 21.39 -22.80
N PHE A 66 18.49 20.45 -21.94
CA PHE A 66 17.86 19.19 -22.34
C PHE A 66 16.34 19.26 -22.35
N LEU A 67 15.76 20.38 -21.92
CA LEU A 67 14.32 20.63 -21.91
C LEU A 67 13.55 19.54 -21.14
N THR A 68 14.10 19.15 -19.99
CA THR A 68 13.47 18.19 -19.09
C THR A 68 13.30 18.78 -17.70
N ASP A 69 12.16 18.49 -17.08
CA ASP A 69 11.88 18.91 -15.69
C ASP A 69 12.92 18.36 -14.71
N THR A 70 13.46 17.19 -15.00
CA THR A 70 14.47 16.51 -14.19
C THR A 70 15.80 17.27 -14.16
N GLU A 71 16.22 17.84 -15.30
CA GLU A 71 17.38 18.75 -15.35
C GLU A 71 17.12 19.97 -14.49
N VAL A 72 15.96 20.61 -14.65
CA VAL A 72 15.58 21.78 -13.86
C VAL A 72 15.53 21.46 -12.36
N ALA A 73 14.99 20.30 -11.98
CA ALA A 73 14.91 19.84 -10.60
C ALA A 73 16.29 19.65 -9.96
N VAL A 74 17.21 18.96 -10.66
CA VAL A 74 18.55 18.70 -10.12
C VAL A 74 19.39 19.98 -10.01
N LEU A 75 19.24 20.91 -10.96
CA LEU A 75 19.90 22.21 -10.91
C LEU A 75 19.36 23.09 -9.77
N THR A 76 18.05 23.06 -9.54
CA THR A 76 17.42 23.78 -8.42
C THR A 76 17.87 23.21 -7.07
N PHE A 77 17.97 21.88 -6.97
CA PHE A 77 18.53 21.21 -5.79
C PHE A 77 19.99 21.63 -5.53
N ASP A 78 20.85 21.60 -6.57
CA ASP A 78 22.27 22.01 -6.44
C ASP A 78 22.41 23.48 -6.07
N LEU A 79 21.61 24.36 -6.69
CA LEU A 79 21.57 25.78 -6.38
C LEU A 79 21.27 26.02 -4.89
N TRP A 80 20.18 25.44 -4.37
CA TRP A 80 19.80 25.68 -2.98
C TRP A 80 20.72 24.98 -1.99
N ASN A 81 21.14 23.75 -2.27
CA ASN A 81 21.97 23.00 -1.34
C ASN A 81 23.43 23.49 -1.33
N ARG A 82 24.10 23.53 -2.49
CA ARG A 82 25.54 23.79 -2.57
C ARG A 82 25.87 25.27 -2.67
N LEU A 83 25.13 26.04 -3.49
CA LEU A 83 25.45 27.46 -3.69
C LEU A 83 24.86 28.36 -2.61
N TYR A 84 23.63 28.12 -2.17
CA TYR A 84 23.02 28.90 -1.09
C TYR A 84 23.36 28.35 0.30
N GLY A 85 23.86 27.11 0.39
CA GLY A 85 24.24 26.49 1.65
C GLY A 85 23.05 26.11 2.53
N TYR A 86 21.87 25.90 1.95
CA TYR A 86 20.69 25.54 2.73
C TYR A 86 20.84 24.12 3.32
N PRO A 87 20.51 23.95 4.61
CA PRO A 87 20.29 22.62 5.18
C PRO A 87 19.27 21.84 4.35
N LEU A 88 19.40 20.52 4.32
CA LEU A 88 18.56 19.66 3.48
C LEU A 88 17.07 19.86 3.76
N GLU A 89 16.66 20.07 5.02
CA GLU A 89 15.29 20.41 5.39
C GLU A 89 14.75 21.61 4.58
N TYR A 90 15.56 22.67 4.45
CA TYR A 90 15.16 23.92 3.79
C TYR A 90 15.19 23.80 2.27
N VAL A 91 16.07 22.93 1.73
CA VAL A 91 16.02 22.54 0.32
C VAL A 91 14.71 21.80 0.04
N ILE A 92 14.36 20.81 0.87
CA ILE A 92 13.11 20.06 0.75
C ILE A 92 11.91 21.01 0.88
N GLU A 93 11.90 21.92 1.86
CA GLU A 93 10.83 22.93 1.99
C GLU A 93 10.75 23.87 0.78
N SER A 94 11.87 24.22 0.17
CA SER A 94 11.85 25.06 -1.03
C SER A 94 11.36 24.28 -2.26
N MET A 95 11.51 22.96 -2.30
CA MET A 95 10.97 22.11 -3.39
C MET A 95 9.50 21.74 -3.18
N ALA A 96 9.14 21.23 -2.00
CA ALA A 96 7.80 20.86 -1.57
C ALA A 96 7.41 21.73 -0.35
N PRO A 97 6.87 22.94 -0.59
CA PRO A 97 6.51 23.86 0.48
C PRO A 97 5.37 23.30 1.32
N THR A 98 5.47 23.49 2.65
CA THR A 98 4.41 23.14 3.60
C THR A 98 3.37 24.26 3.60
N THR A 99 2.10 23.97 3.29
CA THR A 99 1.06 25.00 3.08
C THR A 99 -0.13 24.84 4.03
N GLU A 100 -0.93 25.90 4.12
CA GLU A 100 -2.26 25.90 4.78
C GLU A 100 -2.23 25.34 6.21
N ARG A 101 -3.17 24.45 6.56
CA ARG A 101 -3.28 23.84 7.89
C ARG A 101 -1.97 23.19 8.33
N ASP A 102 -1.27 22.52 7.42
CA ASP A 102 0.00 21.87 7.75
C ASP A 102 1.08 22.90 8.15
N PHE A 103 1.10 24.07 7.50
CA PHE A 103 1.97 25.15 7.92
C PHE A 103 1.65 25.65 9.33
N ASP A 104 0.37 25.80 9.67
CA ASP A 104 -0.07 26.30 10.98
C ASP A 104 0.21 25.31 12.12
N LEU A 105 0.27 24.00 11.81
CA LEU A 105 0.65 22.95 12.77
C LEU A 105 2.16 22.90 13.06
N LEU A 106 3.00 23.56 12.26
CA LEU A 106 4.43 23.60 12.50
C LEU A 106 4.77 24.47 13.73
N PRO A 107 5.87 24.16 14.45
CA PRO A 107 6.41 25.05 15.48
C PRO A 107 6.64 26.49 14.98
N PRO A 108 6.40 27.53 15.81
CA PRO A 108 6.52 28.94 15.40
C PRO A 108 7.87 29.32 14.78
N GLU A 109 8.96 28.68 15.22
CA GLU A 109 10.28 28.89 14.65
C GLU A 109 10.36 28.43 13.19
N ARG A 110 9.83 27.23 12.87
CA ARG A 110 9.77 26.72 11.50
C ARG A 110 8.87 27.60 10.64
N GLN A 111 7.69 27.99 11.13
CA GLN A 111 6.81 28.91 10.41
C GLN A 111 7.52 30.20 10.01
N ARG A 112 8.30 30.81 10.91
CA ARG A 112 9.06 32.04 10.62
C ARG A 112 10.05 31.83 9.46
N ILE A 113 10.81 30.75 9.50
CA ILE A 113 11.85 30.44 8.50
C ILE A 113 11.20 30.03 7.17
N TYR A 114 10.21 29.14 7.20
CA TYR A 114 9.54 28.63 6.02
C TYR A 114 8.81 29.75 5.27
N ARG A 115 8.21 30.72 5.98
CA ARG A 115 7.64 31.91 5.34
C ARG A 115 8.68 32.69 4.53
N GLN A 116 9.92 32.81 5.02
CA GLN A 116 11.00 33.47 4.28
C GLN A 116 11.45 32.64 3.07
N LEU A 117 11.61 31.32 3.25
CA LEU A 117 11.98 30.39 2.17
C LEU A 117 10.93 30.42 1.05
N GLN A 118 9.65 30.26 1.38
CA GLN A 118 8.56 30.31 0.43
C GLN A 118 8.51 31.66 -0.28
N SER A 119 8.61 32.79 0.45
CA SER A 119 8.62 34.12 -0.17
C SER A 119 9.78 34.31 -1.16
N ALA A 120 10.94 33.70 -0.91
CA ALA A 120 12.12 33.82 -1.77
C ALA A 120 12.13 32.83 -2.96
N ASN A 121 11.59 31.63 -2.75
CA ASN A 121 11.84 30.48 -3.61
C ASN A 121 10.58 29.95 -4.33
N ILE A 122 9.36 30.41 -4.02
CA ILE A 122 8.12 29.81 -4.55
C ILE A 122 8.07 29.75 -6.08
N HIS A 123 8.66 30.72 -6.78
CA HIS A 123 8.74 30.72 -8.24
C HIS A 123 9.70 29.66 -8.82
N GLY A 124 10.61 29.14 -8.00
CA GLY A 124 11.49 28.03 -8.31
C GLY A 124 11.00 26.68 -7.73
N SER A 125 9.93 26.66 -6.94
CA SER A 125 9.35 25.44 -6.39
C SER A 125 8.64 24.64 -7.49
N PRO A 126 8.95 23.35 -7.68
CA PRO A 126 8.23 22.47 -8.60
C PRO A 126 6.73 22.37 -8.29
N ASP A 127 5.90 22.47 -9.32
CA ASP A 127 4.45 22.28 -9.24
C ASP A 127 3.96 21.29 -10.31
N GLY A 128 2.82 20.65 -10.06
CA GLY A 128 2.30 19.55 -10.85
C GLY A 128 2.68 18.18 -10.28
N PRO A 129 2.42 17.10 -11.02
CA PRO A 129 2.63 15.75 -10.50
C PRO A 129 4.09 15.34 -10.53
N TRP A 130 4.74 15.15 -9.38
CA TRP A 130 6.14 14.73 -9.35
C TRP A 130 6.51 13.92 -8.09
N PHE A 131 7.44 13.00 -8.27
CA PHE A 131 8.14 12.31 -7.19
C PHE A 131 9.63 12.26 -7.52
N PHE A 132 10.47 12.73 -6.61
CA PHE A 132 11.92 12.69 -6.78
C PHE A 132 12.54 11.58 -5.95
N ILE A 133 13.47 10.85 -6.58
CA ILE A 133 14.44 10.01 -5.88
C ILE A 133 15.82 10.56 -6.19
N ILE A 134 16.54 10.93 -5.14
CA ILE A 134 17.80 11.65 -5.22
C ILE A 134 18.88 10.81 -4.53
N ALA A 135 19.92 10.46 -5.28
CA ALA A 135 21.16 9.93 -4.71
C ALA A 135 22.13 11.10 -4.50
N ARG A 136 22.64 11.23 -3.28
CA ARG A 136 23.59 12.28 -2.91
C ARG A 136 24.81 11.69 -2.21
N THR A 137 25.98 12.17 -2.59
CA THR A 137 27.22 11.95 -1.82
C THR A 137 27.60 13.25 -1.12
N GLU A 138 27.93 13.18 0.16
CA GLU A 138 28.47 14.29 0.95
C GLU A 138 29.93 13.98 1.28
N PRO A 139 30.90 14.43 0.45
CA PRO A 139 32.30 14.00 0.57
C PRO A 139 32.93 14.36 1.92
N GLU A 140 32.59 15.53 2.47
CA GLU A 140 33.16 16.04 3.73
C GLU A 140 32.80 15.18 4.93
N SER A 141 31.56 14.65 4.96
CA SER A 141 31.07 13.76 6.02
C SER A 141 31.15 12.28 5.66
N GLN A 142 31.67 11.95 4.46
CA GLN A 142 31.73 10.60 3.90
C GLN A 142 30.39 9.85 3.93
N LYS A 143 29.30 10.61 3.82
CA LYS A 143 27.92 10.15 3.93
C LYS A 143 27.32 9.97 2.53
N PHE A 144 26.57 8.89 2.36
CA PHE A 144 25.76 8.64 1.17
C PHE A 144 24.29 8.71 1.52
N GLU A 145 23.48 9.35 0.68
CA GLU A 145 22.06 9.54 0.95
C GLU A 145 21.19 9.16 -0.24
N LEU A 146 20.10 8.46 0.05
CA LEU A 146 19.00 8.22 -0.86
C LEU A 146 17.77 8.96 -0.30
N ILE A 147 17.27 9.94 -1.03
CA ILE A 147 16.23 10.86 -0.58
C ILE A 147 15.02 10.71 -1.48
N GLY A 148 13.84 10.49 -0.89
CA GLY A 148 12.56 10.56 -1.59
C GLY A 148 11.85 11.85 -1.20
N ILE A 149 11.37 12.63 -2.18
CA ILE A 149 10.56 13.84 -1.96
C ILE A 149 9.28 13.73 -2.78
N THR A 150 8.15 13.90 -2.12
CA THR A 150 6.81 13.79 -2.71
C THR A 150 6.22 15.17 -2.96
N ASP A 151 5.55 15.35 -4.11
CA ASP A 151 4.80 16.57 -4.40
C ASP A 151 3.71 16.84 -3.36
N THR A 152 3.40 18.12 -3.15
CA THR A 152 2.42 18.59 -2.14
C THR A 152 0.98 18.15 -2.43
N SER A 153 0.67 17.76 -3.67
CA SER A 153 -0.66 17.32 -4.08
C SER A 153 -0.79 15.79 -4.15
N MET A 154 0.26 15.05 -3.79
CA MET A 154 0.30 13.60 -3.78
C MET A 154 -0.17 13.00 -5.12
N LEU A 155 0.35 13.48 -6.25
CA LEU A 155 -0.13 13.09 -7.59
C LEU A 155 0.67 11.95 -8.22
N ARG A 156 1.71 11.47 -7.54
CA ARG A 156 2.53 10.34 -7.98
C ARG A 156 2.66 9.29 -6.88
N PRO A 157 2.60 8.01 -7.24
CA PRO A 157 2.76 6.94 -6.29
C PRO A 157 4.21 6.79 -5.86
N GLN A 158 4.37 6.46 -4.59
CA GLN A 158 5.66 6.18 -3.96
C GLN A 158 5.45 5.21 -2.83
N VAL A 159 6.43 4.34 -2.62
CA VAL A 159 6.50 3.43 -1.47
C VAL A 159 7.93 3.45 -0.97
N PHE A 160 8.07 3.67 0.33
CA PHE A 160 9.32 3.54 1.05
C PHE A 160 9.34 2.21 1.78
N ALA A 161 10.53 1.59 1.87
CA ALA A 161 10.73 0.40 2.70
C ALA A 161 12.08 0.43 3.43
N LEU A 162 12.10 -0.22 4.59
CA LEU A 162 13.30 -0.40 5.41
C LEU A 162 13.38 -1.85 5.87
N GLN A 163 14.54 -2.46 5.69
CA GLN A 163 14.92 -3.70 6.35
C GLN A 163 16.11 -3.42 7.26
N ASP A 164 16.00 -3.87 8.51
CA ASP A 164 17.03 -3.75 9.52
C ASP A 164 17.43 -5.13 10.04
N GLY A 165 18.72 -5.45 10.06
CA GLY A 165 19.20 -6.79 10.40
C GLY A 165 20.71 -6.89 10.29
N GLU A 166 21.24 -8.08 9.99
CA GLU A 166 22.68 -8.24 9.73
C GLU A 166 23.12 -7.37 8.55
N VAL A 167 22.25 -7.26 7.53
CA VAL A 167 22.35 -6.30 6.43
C VAL A 167 21.18 -5.32 6.48
N GLN A 168 21.47 -4.04 6.31
CA GLN A 168 20.48 -2.96 6.29
C GLN A 168 20.30 -2.46 4.86
N ILE A 169 19.04 -2.25 4.45
CA ILE A 169 18.71 -1.67 3.14
C ILE A 169 17.48 -0.78 3.22
N GLY A 170 17.56 0.37 2.56
CA GLY A 170 16.47 1.31 2.36
C GLY A 170 16.10 1.34 0.89
N LEU A 171 14.80 1.28 0.59
CA LEU A 171 14.28 1.22 -0.77
C LEU A 171 13.23 2.30 -0.97
N ILE A 172 13.24 2.89 -2.16
CA ILE A 172 12.26 3.88 -2.62
C ILE A 172 11.84 3.46 -4.03
N CYS A 173 10.56 3.19 -4.23
CA CYS A 173 10.02 2.79 -5.53
C CYS A 173 8.67 3.47 -5.78
N SER A 174 8.21 3.49 -7.03
CA SER A 174 6.84 3.94 -7.34
C SER A 174 5.77 2.92 -6.93
N GLU A 175 6.14 1.64 -6.85
CA GLU A 175 5.22 0.56 -6.52
C GLU A 175 5.88 -0.43 -5.55
N LYS A 176 5.07 -1.04 -4.67
CA LYS A 176 5.59 -2.07 -3.75
C LYS A 176 6.09 -3.32 -4.48
N GLN A 177 5.55 -3.66 -5.65
CA GLN A 177 6.01 -4.83 -6.43
C GLN A 177 7.49 -4.72 -6.85
N ALA A 178 7.98 -3.51 -7.11
CA ALA A 178 9.40 -3.28 -7.41
C ALA A 178 10.30 -3.53 -6.19
N ILE A 179 9.83 -3.16 -4.99
CA ILE A 179 10.52 -3.44 -3.72
C ILE A 179 10.58 -4.95 -3.48
N ASP A 180 9.45 -5.64 -3.64
CA ASP A 180 9.36 -7.09 -3.43
C ASP A 180 10.25 -7.85 -4.41
N ALA A 181 10.26 -7.46 -5.70
CA ALA A 181 11.14 -8.05 -6.71
C ALA A 181 12.63 -7.83 -6.38
N THR A 182 12.98 -6.63 -5.92
CA THR A 182 14.37 -6.31 -5.52
C THR A 182 14.81 -7.15 -4.33
N LEU A 183 13.99 -7.24 -3.28
CA LEU A 183 14.32 -8.02 -2.08
C LEU A 183 14.34 -9.52 -2.36
N ALA A 184 13.45 -10.02 -3.22
CA ALA A 184 13.47 -11.42 -3.66
C ALA A 184 14.78 -11.74 -4.40
N SER A 185 15.18 -10.91 -5.37
CA SER A 185 16.43 -11.08 -6.10
C SER A 185 17.65 -11.03 -5.17
N LEU A 186 17.68 -10.11 -4.21
CA LEU A 186 18.77 -10.02 -3.24
C LEU A 186 18.84 -11.25 -2.32
N ALA A 187 17.69 -11.74 -1.85
CA ALA A 187 17.61 -12.90 -0.98
C ALA A 187 18.02 -14.22 -1.67
N GLU A 188 17.86 -14.32 -3.00
CA GLU A 188 18.36 -15.44 -3.80
C GLU A 188 19.90 -15.47 -3.86
N GLU A 189 20.55 -14.30 -3.87
CA GLU A 189 22.02 -14.18 -3.94
C GLU A 189 22.70 -14.13 -2.57
N ASP A 190 22.06 -13.55 -1.57
CA ASP A 190 22.57 -13.38 -0.22
C ASP A 190 21.47 -13.66 0.83
N PRO A 191 21.56 -14.78 1.58
CA PRO A 191 20.50 -15.25 2.47
C PRO A 191 20.25 -14.33 3.67
N ARG A 192 21.12 -13.33 3.90
CA ARG A 192 20.95 -12.34 4.97
C ARG A 192 19.84 -11.34 4.65
N PHE A 193 19.45 -11.21 3.38
CA PHE A 193 18.28 -10.41 3.01
C PHE A 193 17.00 -11.20 3.22
N CYS A 194 16.00 -10.54 3.79
CA CYS A 194 14.65 -11.05 3.82
C CYS A 194 13.92 -10.56 2.55
N PRO A 195 13.19 -11.42 1.83
CA PRO A 195 12.39 -10.99 0.67
C PRO A 195 11.17 -10.13 1.07
N VAL A 196 11.00 -9.85 2.37
CA VAL A 196 9.95 -8.99 2.93
C VAL A 196 10.63 -7.94 3.80
N ALA A 197 10.45 -6.66 3.49
CA ALA A 197 10.92 -5.57 4.34
C ALA A 197 10.23 -5.54 5.71
N ASP A 198 10.89 -4.95 6.70
CA ASP A 198 10.33 -4.79 8.05
C ASP A 198 9.25 -3.71 8.10
N LEU A 199 9.42 -2.65 7.31
CA LEU A 199 8.51 -1.52 7.22
C LEU A 199 8.21 -1.18 5.76
N TYR A 200 6.96 -0.81 5.50
CA TYR A 200 6.49 -0.17 4.27
C TYR A 200 5.66 1.06 4.65
N TRP A 201 5.80 2.17 3.94
CA TRP A 201 4.96 3.34 4.16
C TRP A 201 4.94 4.26 2.93
N ASN A 202 3.95 5.14 2.91
CA ASN A 202 3.88 6.28 1.99
C ASN A 202 4.17 7.57 2.77
N ALA A 203 4.81 8.56 2.15
CA ALA A 203 4.92 9.92 2.68
C ALA A 203 3.71 10.80 2.28
N ARG A 204 3.38 11.85 3.06
CA ARG A 204 2.40 12.87 2.67
C ARG A 204 3.09 14.18 2.33
N GLY A 205 3.04 14.59 1.06
CA GLY A 205 3.67 15.79 0.52
C GLY A 205 3.41 17.05 1.33
N GLY A 206 4.45 17.79 1.70
CA GLY A 206 4.31 19.06 2.42
C GLY A 206 3.63 18.96 3.81
N SER A 207 3.54 17.77 4.40
CA SER A 207 2.83 17.57 5.66
C SER A 207 3.57 18.12 6.88
N ALA A 208 2.84 18.51 7.93
CA ALA A 208 3.41 18.87 9.23
C ALA A 208 3.96 17.66 10.01
N THR A 209 3.66 16.44 9.56
CA THR A 209 4.04 15.20 10.24
C THR A 209 5.39 14.66 9.77
N ASP A 210 5.61 14.60 8.46
CA ASP A 210 6.85 14.05 7.88
C ASP A 210 7.45 14.93 6.76
N GLY A 211 6.74 15.99 6.35
CA GLY A 211 7.19 16.90 5.31
C GLY A 211 7.18 16.33 3.90
N GLY A 212 6.65 15.12 3.70
CA GLY A 212 6.59 14.44 2.41
C GLY A 212 7.92 13.84 1.95
N ALA A 213 8.91 13.75 2.84
CA ALA A 213 10.24 13.32 2.48
C ALA A 213 10.88 12.40 3.52
N PHE A 214 11.62 11.41 3.02
CA PHE A 214 12.44 10.51 3.85
C PHE A 214 13.85 10.41 3.27
N ILE A 215 14.82 10.44 4.17
CA ILE A 215 16.25 10.46 3.88
C ILE A 215 16.85 9.20 4.48
N PHE A 216 17.33 8.30 3.62
CA PHE A 216 18.19 7.19 4.02
C PHE A 216 19.64 7.64 3.99
N SER A 217 20.30 7.70 5.14
CA SER A 217 21.70 8.11 5.27
C SER A 217 22.56 6.92 5.67
N LEU A 218 23.58 6.63 4.86
CA LEU A 218 24.59 5.62 5.12
C LEU A 218 25.89 6.29 5.60
N GLU A 219 26.13 6.21 6.91
CA GLU A 219 27.19 6.95 7.61
C GLU A 219 28.29 6.02 8.15
N PRO A 220 29.57 6.43 8.15
CA PRO A 220 30.64 5.65 8.77
C PRO A 220 30.49 5.66 10.30
N HIS A 221 30.51 4.47 10.89
CA HIS A 221 30.49 4.28 12.34
C HIS A 221 31.38 3.10 12.73
N ASN A 222 32.44 3.35 13.51
CA ASN A 222 33.39 2.33 14.01
C ASN A 222 33.90 1.36 12.93
N GLY A 223 34.25 1.88 11.75
CA GLY A 223 34.78 1.08 10.63
C GLY A 223 33.72 0.30 9.83
N ARG A 224 32.44 0.41 10.20
CA ARG A 224 31.29 -0.07 9.41
C ARG A 224 30.51 1.11 8.87
N ARG A 225 29.56 0.85 7.99
CA ARG A 225 28.54 1.83 7.60
C ARG A 225 27.21 1.46 8.23
N ILE A 226 26.51 2.44 8.80
CA ILE A 226 25.19 2.26 9.42
C ILE A 226 24.17 3.04 8.59
N LEU A 227 23.08 2.37 8.25
CA LEU A 227 21.94 2.98 7.59
C LEU A 227 21.00 3.58 8.64
N THR A 228 20.62 4.83 8.45
CA THR A 228 19.56 5.50 9.21
C THR A 228 18.50 6.02 8.25
N CYS A 229 17.24 6.12 8.70
CA CYS A 229 16.16 6.73 7.95
C CYS A 229 15.52 7.82 8.80
N LYS A 230 15.38 9.03 8.25
CA LYS A 230 14.76 10.18 8.92
C LYS A 230 13.74 10.85 8.00
N ASP A 231 12.70 11.43 8.57
CA ASP A 231 11.81 12.34 7.84
C ASP A 231 12.48 13.70 7.58
N LYS A 232 11.79 14.62 6.90
CA LYS A 232 12.25 16.00 6.64
C LYS A 232 12.69 16.73 7.91
N PHE A 233 12.06 16.44 9.04
CA PHE A 233 12.23 17.14 10.30
C PHE A 233 13.31 16.52 11.19
N GLY A 234 13.91 15.40 10.76
CA GLY A 234 14.95 14.67 11.48
C GLY A 234 14.42 13.57 12.40
N THR A 235 13.11 13.30 12.42
CA THR A 235 12.52 12.23 13.22
C THR A 235 12.92 10.87 12.64
N PRO A 236 13.48 9.96 13.45
CA PRO A 236 13.96 8.68 12.94
C PRO A 236 12.81 7.70 12.66
N LYS A 237 12.85 7.04 11.50
CA LYS A 237 12.01 5.87 11.18
C LYS A 237 12.79 4.61 11.54
N VAL A 238 12.35 3.90 12.57
CA VAL A 238 13.10 2.77 13.15
C VAL A 238 12.27 1.50 13.20
N VAL A 239 12.95 0.37 13.05
CA VAL A 239 12.41 -0.95 13.35
C VAL A 239 12.55 -1.20 14.87
N PRO A 240 11.59 -1.87 15.53
CA PRO A 240 11.68 -2.13 16.97
C PRO A 240 12.94 -2.91 17.34
N TRP A 241 13.79 -2.31 18.20
CA TRP A 241 15.11 -2.84 18.56
C TRP A 241 15.09 -4.23 19.21
N TYR A 242 13.97 -4.60 19.84
CA TYR A 242 13.82 -5.90 20.51
C TYR A 242 13.44 -7.04 19.54
N GLN A 243 13.04 -6.72 18.30
CA GLN A 243 12.74 -7.72 17.29
C GLN A 243 14.01 -8.12 16.55
N ARG A 244 14.34 -9.42 16.61
CA ARG A 244 15.58 -9.97 16.09
C ARG A 244 15.33 -10.77 14.81
N PRO A 245 16.13 -10.56 13.75
CA PRO A 245 16.12 -11.45 12.59
C PRO A 245 16.64 -12.84 12.98
N TRP A 246 16.43 -13.86 12.14
CA TRP A 246 17.28 -15.05 12.22
C TRP A 246 18.64 -14.74 11.59
N GLU A 247 19.68 -15.46 11.99
CA GLU A 247 21.04 -15.28 11.45
C GLU A 247 21.28 -16.18 10.24
N GLY A 248 21.90 -15.64 9.18
CA GLY A 248 22.24 -16.39 7.98
C GLY A 248 21.03 -16.91 7.20
N ALA A 249 21.08 -18.19 6.80
CA ALA A 249 20.02 -18.82 6.03
C ALA A 249 18.78 -19.14 6.88
N THR A 250 17.67 -19.45 6.20
CA THR A 250 16.42 -19.85 6.86
C THR A 250 16.71 -20.98 7.86
N PRO A 251 16.31 -20.86 9.15
CA PRO A 251 16.70 -21.78 10.20
C PRO A 251 16.31 -23.23 9.88
N GLU A 252 17.28 -24.14 9.85
CA GLU A 252 17.06 -25.57 9.59
C GLU A 252 16.18 -26.21 10.67
N ILE A 253 15.33 -27.14 10.25
CA ILE A 253 14.58 -28.00 11.16
C ILE A 253 15.46 -29.22 11.43
N GLY A 254 15.53 -29.65 12.68
CA GLY A 254 16.32 -30.82 13.08
C GLY A 254 15.89 -32.10 12.38
N GLY A 255 16.64 -33.19 12.60
CA GLY A 255 16.46 -34.45 11.87
C GLY A 255 15.10 -35.12 12.05
N GLU A 256 14.57 -35.18 13.27
CA GLU A 256 13.26 -35.77 13.55
C GLU A 256 12.22 -34.67 13.83
N PRO A 257 11.06 -34.68 13.13
CA PRO A 257 9.98 -33.75 13.41
C PRO A 257 9.47 -33.91 14.84
N ASP A 258 9.12 -32.81 15.50
CA ASP A 258 8.38 -32.87 16.75
C ASP A 258 7.02 -33.57 16.52
N GLU A 259 6.93 -34.83 16.98
CA GLU A 259 5.74 -35.65 16.81
C GLU A 259 4.54 -35.09 17.56
N GLU A 260 4.75 -34.48 18.73
CA GLU A 260 3.68 -33.90 19.54
C GLU A 260 3.10 -32.68 18.83
N LEU A 261 3.96 -31.78 18.37
CA LEU A 261 3.56 -30.61 17.58
C LEU A 261 2.81 -31.04 16.32
N SER A 262 3.33 -32.03 15.60
CA SER A 262 2.72 -32.56 14.38
C SER A 262 1.33 -33.15 14.62
N GLN A 263 1.13 -33.86 15.74
CA GLN A 263 -0.16 -34.40 16.16
C GLN A 263 -1.15 -33.29 16.55
N GLN A 264 -0.69 -32.26 17.26
CA GLN A 264 -1.51 -31.10 17.61
C GLN A 264 -2.00 -30.35 16.37
N VAL A 265 -1.10 -30.05 15.42
CA VAL A 265 -1.47 -29.42 14.13
C VAL A 265 -2.46 -30.28 13.36
N ALA A 266 -2.26 -31.61 13.33
CA ALA A 266 -3.19 -32.53 12.68
C ALA A 266 -4.57 -32.54 13.34
N ALA A 267 -4.64 -32.38 14.67
CA ALA A 267 -5.90 -32.31 15.40
C ALA A 267 -6.66 -31.01 15.09
N LEU A 268 -5.97 -29.87 15.10
CA LEU A 268 -6.55 -28.55 14.81
C LEU A 268 -7.09 -28.47 13.37
N LEU A 269 -6.37 -29.04 12.40
CA LEU A 269 -6.81 -29.03 10.99
C LEU A 269 -7.95 -30.01 10.68
N LYS A 270 -8.47 -30.74 11.67
CA LYS A 270 -9.74 -31.47 11.52
C LYS A 270 -10.92 -30.51 11.43
N ASP A 271 -10.82 -29.31 12.00
CA ASP A 271 -11.69 -28.19 11.65
C ASP A 271 -11.40 -27.77 10.20
N LEU A 272 -12.28 -28.18 9.28
CA LEU A 272 -12.11 -27.92 7.86
C LEU A 272 -12.26 -26.44 7.49
N SER A 273 -12.72 -25.59 8.41
CA SER A 273 -12.70 -24.15 8.22
C SER A 273 -11.29 -23.56 8.38
N GLY A 274 -10.39 -24.26 9.10
CA GLY A 274 -9.04 -23.80 9.43
C GLY A 274 -8.98 -22.73 10.51
N GLN A 275 -10.11 -22.42 11.17
CA GLN A 275 -10.24 -21.32 12.12
C GLN A 275 -9.57 -21.64 13.45
N GLU A 276 -9.55 -22.90 13.90
CA GLU A 276 -8.91 -23.28 15.17
C GLU A 276 -7.38 -23.18 15.16
N PHE A 277 -6.75 -23.31 13.99
CA PHE A 277 -5.29 -23.28 13.86
C PHE A 277 -4.70 -21.91 14.20
N TYR A 278 -5.33 -20.83 13.74
CA TYR A 278 -4.82 -19.46 13.93
C TYR A 278 -4.73 -19.03 15.42
N PRO A 279 -5.78 -19.15 16.25
CA PRO A 279 -5.73 -18.77 17.67
C PRO A 279 -4.66 -19.53 18.45
N TRP A 280 -4.46 -20.82 18.15
CA TRP A 280 -3.42 -21.63 18.79
C TRP A 280 -2.01 -21.12 18.46
N VAL A 281 -1.72 -20.89 17.17
CA VAL A 281 -0.43 -20.32 16.75
C VAL A 281 -0.25 -18.90 17.32
N LYS A 282 -1.28 -18.05 17.25
CA LYS A 282 -1.28 -16.67 17.81
C LYS A 282 -0.86 -16.65 19.27
N ALA A 283 -1.35 -17.58 20.08
CA ALA A 283 -1.03 -17.68 21.49
C ALA A 283 0.41 -18.16 21.76
N ALA A 284 0.95 -19.02 20.90
CA ALA A 284 2.23 -19.69 21.11
C ALA A 284 3.43 -18.95 20.50
N VAL A 285 3.25 -18.23 19.38
CA VAL A 285 4.31 -17.52 18.64
C VAL A 285 5.22 -16.66 19.52
N PRO A 286 4.73 -15.88 20.51
CA PRO A 286 5.62 -15.07 21.34
C PRO A 286 6.71 -15.87 22.05
N GLN A 287 6.43 -17.13 22.41
CA GLN A 287 7.34 -18.02 23.14
C GLN A 287 8.14 -18.96 22.22
N TRP A 288 7.68 -19.15 20.98
CA TRP A 288 8.36 -20.05 20.04
C TRP A 288 9.62 -19.45 19.45
N SER A 289 10.57 -20.33 19.14
CA SER A 289 11.68 -20.01 18.25
C SER A 289 11.20 -19.94 16.79
N TYR A 290 12.02 -19.39 15.89
CA TYR A 290 11.75 -19.48 14.44
C TYR A 290 11.68 -20.94 13.96
N VAL A 291 12.47 -21.84 14.55
CA VAL A 291 12.48 -23.27 14.20
C VAL A 291 11.14 -23.91 14.53
N THR A 292 10.68 -23.77 15.78
CA THR A 292 9.39 -24.31 16.23
C THR A 292 8.22 -23.76 15.43
N PHE A 293 8.25 -22.46 15.12
CA PHE A 293 7.24 -21.85 14.25
C PHE A 293 7.25 -22.50 12.85
N ARG A 294 8.43 -22.65 12.25
CA ARG A 294 8.60 -23.28 10.94
C ARG A 294 8.14 -24.75 10.95
N GLU A 295 8.41 -25.50 12.02
CA GLU A 295 7.93 -26.89 12.19
C GLU A 295 6.41 -26.96 12.20
N ALA A 296 5.73 -26.06 12.91
CA ALA A 296 4.27 -26.00 12.91
C ALA A 296 3.70 -25.71 11.51
N LEU A 297 4.33 -24.82 10.74
CA LEU A 297 3.93 -24.54 9.36
C LEU A 297 4.17 -25.77 8.46
N GLN A 298 5.31 -26.45 8.59
CA GLN A 298 5.59 -27.67 7.83
C GLN A 298 4.62 -28.80 8.15
N ALA A 299 4.23 -28.95 9.41
CA ALA A 299 3.20 -29.91 9.80
C ALA A 299 1.85 -29.60 9.10
N ALA A 300 1.49 -28.32 8.97
CA ALA A 300 0.29 -27.90 8.23
C ALA A 300 0.40 -28.21 6.73
N VAL A 301 1.55 -27.92 6.11
CA VAL A 301 1.84 -28.30 4.71
C VAL A 301 1.74 -29.82 4.52
N ALA A 302 2.25 -30.61 5.46
CA ALA A 302 2.15 -32.07 5.41
C ALA A 302 0.69 -32.57 5.51
N GLN A 303 -0.17 -31.92 6.30
CA GLN A 303 -1.60 -32.24 6.31
C GLN A 303 -2.28 -31.89 4.98
N ALA A 304 -1.91 -30.77 4.35
CA ALA A 304 -2.48 -30.35 3.07
C ALA A 304 -2.26 -31.36 1.93
N ARG A 305 -1.23 -32.21 2.03
CA ARG A 305 -0.95 -33.29 1.07
C ARG A 305 -1.86 -34.51 1.21
N LYS A 306 -2.57 -34.65 2.34
CA LYS A 306 -3.39 -35.84 2.65
C LYS A 306 -4.79 -35.82 2.04
N GLY A 307 -5.29 -34.66 1.63
CA GLY A 307 -6.59 -34.53 0.96
C GLY A 307 -7.09 -33.10 0.85
N ASP A 308 -8.07 -32.87 -0.04
CA ASP A 308 -8.55 -31.52 -0.38
C ASP A 308 -9.19 -30.76 0.79
N GLY A 309 -9.86 -31.46 1.72
CA GLY A 309 -10.45 -30.85 2.92
C GLY A 309 -9.37 -30.30 3.85
N LEU A 310 -8.33 -31.10 4.14
CA LEU A 310 -7.19 -30.67 4.95
C LEU A 310 -6.36 -29.61 4.24
N LYS A 311 -6.27 -29.67 2.90
CA LYS A 311 -5.66 -28.60 2.09
C LYS A 311 -6.40 -27.28 2.27
N ALA A 312 -7.73 -27.28 2.18
CA ALA A 312 -8.54 -26.09 2.42
C ALA A 312 -8.32 -25.53 3.84
N ALA A 313 -8.36 -26.40 4.85
CA ALA A 313 -8.13 -26.02 6.24
C ALA A 313 -6.75 -25.39 6.45
N ALA A 314 -5.70 -26.00 5.90
CA ALA A 314 -4.33 -25.51 5.98
C ALA A 314 -4.18 -24.15 5.27
N ILE A 315 -4.70 -24.00 4.05
CA ILE A 315 -4.69 -22.72 3.32
C ILE A 315 -5.40 -21.65 4.16
N ASN A 316 -6.60 -21.92 4.66
CA ASN A 316 -7.36 -20.95 5.45
C ASN A 316 -6.62 -20.54 6.75
N GLY A 317 -6.11 -21.50 7.52
CA GLY A 317 -5.39 -21.23 8.76
C GLY A 317 -4.09 -20.45 8.54
N LEU A 318 -3.32 -20.79 7.52
CA LEU A 318 -2.11 -20.06 7.13
C LEU A 318 -2.43 -18.66 6.59
N THR A 319 -3.53 -18.50 5.87
CA THR A 319 -4.00 -17.20 5.36
C THR A 319 -4.43 -16.27 6.50
N LEU A 320 -5.10 -16.80 7.54
CA LEU A 320 -5.38 -16.03 8.75
C LEU A 320 -4.08 -15.56 9.45
N LEU A 321 -3.03 -16.39 9.48
CA LEU A 321 -1.73 -15.98 10.00
C LEU A 321 -1.04 -14.93 9.12
N LEU A 322 -1.23 -14.99 7.80
CA LEU A 322 -0.70 -13.98 6.87
C LEU A 322 -1.39 -12.63 7.09
N ASP A 323 -2.71 -12.64 7.17
CA ASP A 323 -3.57 -11.46 7.11
C ASP A 323 -3.71 -10.73 8.45
N ARG A 324 -3.84 -11.47 9.55
CA ARG A 324 -4.12 -10.89 10.87
C ARG A 324 -2.84 -10.34 11.53
N ARG A 325 -3.01 -9.40 12.46
CA ARG A 325 -1.92 -8.87 13.30
C ARG A 325 -1.94 -9.56 14.67
N TYR A 326 -0.76 -9.89 15.18
CA TYR A 326 -0.55 -10.56 16.45
C TYR A 326 0.87 -10.29 16.96
N ASP A 327 1.12 -10.57 18.25
CA ASP A 327 2.41 -10.34 18.89
C ASP A 327 3.46 -11.33 18.35
N PRO A 328 4.52 -10.88 17.67
CA PRO A 328 5.59 -11.76 17.21
C PRO A 328 6.58 -12.11 18.33
N GLY A 329 6.43 -11.54 19.54
CA GLY A 329 7.41 -11.63 20.61
C GLY A 329 8.71 -10.91 20.25
N ASP A 330 9.82 -11.63 20.31
CA ASP A 330 11.16 -11.18 19.92
C ASP A 330 11.47 -11.37 18.43
N LYS A 331 10.55 -11.96 17.64
CA LYS A 331 10.76 -12.21 16.21
C LYS A 331 10.36 -10.98 15.38
N LYS A 332 10.97 -10.83 14.21
CA LYS A 332 10.53 -9.86 13.20
C LYS A 332 9.31 -10.37 12.47
N ARG A 333 8.32 -9.50 12.28
CA ARG A 333 7.10 -9.86 11.53
C ARG A 333 7.40 -10.21 10.07
N SER A 334 8.31 -9.48 9.42
CA SER A 334 8.78 -9.76 8.05
C SER A 334 9.21 -11.21 7.85
N HIS A 335 9.94 -11.73 8.83
CA HIS A 335 10.48 -13.09 8.87
C HIS A 335 9.38 -14.14 9.05
N LEU A 336 8.41 -13.88 9.95
CA LEU A 336 7.23 -14.74 10.09
C LEU A 336 6.39 -14.77 8.80
N LEU A 337 6.17 -13.61 8.18
CA LEU A 337 5.43 -13.50 6.93
C LEU A 337 6.12 -14.24 5.78
N ARG A 338 7.45 -14.18 5.69
CA ARG A 338 8.21 -14.98 4.74
C ARG A 338 7.94 -16.47 4.94
N LEU A 339 8.07 -16.98 6.17
CA LEU A 339 7.83 -18.40 6.45
C LEU A 339 6.40 -18.86 6.13
N ILE A 340 5.40 -18.03 6.44
CA ILE A 340 3.99 -18.30 6.11
C ILE A 340 3.77 -18.32 4.59
N THR A 341 4.33 -17.33 3.87
CA THR A 341 4.23 -17.24 2.42
C THR A 341 4.89 -18.43 1.73
N ASP A 342 6.05 -18.87 2.22
CA ASP A 342 6.74 -20.07 1.72
C ASP A 342 5.89 -21.33 1.96
N ALA A 343 5.26 -21.46 3.13
CA ALA A 343 4.37 -22.58 3.44
C ALA A 343 3.15 -22.62 2.49
N LEU A 344 2.48 -21.49 2.26
CA LEU A 344 1.37 -21.37 1.31
C LEU A 344 1.82 -21.70 -0.12
N THR A 345 2.95 -21.14 -0.55
CA THR A 345 3.53 -21.39 -1.88
C THR A 345 3.86 -22.86 -2.09
N ASN A 346 4.38 -23.56 -1.07
CA ASN A 346 4.60 -25.00 -1.13
C ASN A 346 3.29 -25.79 -1.31
N ILE A 347 2.21 -25.42 -0.61
CA ILE A 347 0.89 -26.06 -0.78
C ILE A 347 0.35 -25.82 -2.20
N PHE A 348 0.54 -24.61 -2.74
CA PHE A 348 0.12 -24.26 -4.10
C PHE A 348 0.91 -25.07 -5.13
N HIS A 349 2.25 -25.14 -5.04
CA HIS A 349 3.06 -25.94 -5.96
C HIS A 349 2.82 -27.46 -5.85
N ASP A 350 2.53 -27.97 -4.65
CA ASP A 350 2.16 -29.39 -4.44
C ASP A 350 0.77 -29.74 -4.98
N THR A 351 0.02 -28.76 -5.50
CA THR A 351 -1.27 -29.01 -6.12
C THR A 351 -1.12 -29.70 -7.47
N PRO A 352 -1.96 -30.70 -7.79
CA PRO A 352 -1.89 -31.39 -9.08
C PRO A 352 -2.01 -30.41 -10.24
N LYS A 353 -1.04 -30.47 -11.17
CA LYS A 353 -1.09 -29.66 -12.40
C LYS A 353 -2.36 -29.97 -13.20
N ILE A 354 -2.90 -28.94 -13.85
CA ILE A 354 -4.07 -29.07 -14.71
C ILE A 354 -3.88 -30.19 -15.74
N GLY A 355 -4.89 -31.05 -15.88
CA GLY A 355 -4.87 -32.22 -16.75
C GLY A 355 -4.21 -33.48 -16.17
N LYS A 356 -3.61 -33.45 -14.97
CA LYS A 356 -2.98 -34.64 -14.34
C LYS A 356 -3.88 -35.38 -13.36
N SER A 357 -4.70 -34.68 -12.57
CA SER A 357 -5.60 -35.30 -11.58
C SER A 357 -7.06 -35.01 -11.91
N ARG A 358 -7.90 -36.04 -11.82
CA ARG A 358 -9.37 -35.90 -11.94
C ARG A 358 -10.10 -35.93 -10.60
N THR A 359 -9.39 -36.25 -9.52
CA THR A 359 -9.99 -36.46 -8.19
C THR A 359 -9.85 -35.26 -7.27
N SER A 360 -8.80 -34.45 -7.42
CA SER A 360 -8.64 -33.22 -6.63
C SER A 360 -9.52 -32.11 -7.18
N ARG A 361 -10.11 -31.31 -6.28
CA ARG A 361 -10.79 -30.06 -6.62
C ARG A 361 -9.84 -28.94 -6.99
N TYR A 362 -8.55 -29.03 -6.61
CA TYR A 362 -7.55 -28.00 -6.88
C TYR A 362 -6.72 -28.35 -8.11
N HIS A 363 -6.55 -27.38 -9.02
CA HIS A 363 -5.84 -27.56 -10.29
C HIS A 363 -4.82 -26.44 -10.46
N TRP A 364 -3.55 -26.79 -10.47
CA TRP A 364 -2.46 -25.83 -10.59
C TRP A 364 -2.10 -25.54 -12.04
N VAL A 365 -1.85 -24.28 -12.37
CA VAL A 365 -1.48 -23.82 -13.70
C VAL A 365 -0.45 -22.69 -13.63
N ASP A 366 0.49 -22.72 -14.58
CA ASP A 366 1.55 -21.73 -14.81
C ASP A 366 1.60 -21.35 -16.30
N TRP A 367 2.56 -20.51 -16.66
CA TRP A 367 2.81 -20.11 -18.05
C TRP A 367 3.03 -21.31 -18.99
N ASP A 368 3.79 -22.32 -18.56
CA ASP A 368 4.13 -23.46 -19.42
C ASP A 368 2.95 -24.43 -19.60
N THR A 369 2.00 -24.44 -18.67
CA THR A 369 0.85 -25.34 -18.68
C THR A 369 -0.47 -24.67 -19.05
N GLN A 370 -0.51 -23.34 -19.28
CA GLN A 370 -1.73 -22.61 -19.61
C GLN A 370 -2.50 -23.20 -20.80
N GLY A 371 -1.81 -23.78 -21.79
CA GLY A 371 -2.42 -24.38 -22.97
C GLY A 371 -3.23 -25.65 -22.70
N LYS A 372 -3.17 -26.18 -21.47
CA LYS A 372 -3.95 -27.34 -21.02
C LYS A 372 -5.25 -26.95 -20.31
N LEU A 373 -5.57 -25.65 -20.25
CA LEU A 373 -6.81 -25.16 -19.69
C LEU A 373 -8.02 -25.82 -20.36
N ALA A 374 -8.91 -26.35 -19.54
CA ALA A 374 -10.13 -27.03 -19.96
C ALA A 374 -11.28 -26.68 -19.01
N HIS A 375 -12.51 -27.08 -19.37
CA HIS A 375 -13.67 -26.94 -18.49
C HIS A 375 -13.44 -27.62 -17.13
N PRO A 376 -13.84 -27.00 -16.01
CA PRO A 376 -13.82 -27.67 -14.73
C PRO A 376 -14.86 -28.79 -14.71
N THR A 377 -14.53 -29.94 -14.13
CA THR A 377 -15.47 -31.07 -14.08
C THR A 377 -16.55 -30.90 -13.03
N ARG A 378 -16.36 -29.98 -12.06
CA ARG A 378 -17.34 -29.62 -11.04
C ARG A 378 -17.29 -28.11 -10.76
N PRO A 379 -18.41 -27.48 -10.37
CA PRO A 379 -18.45 -26.04 -10.08
C PRO A 379 -17.56 -25.59 -8.91
N ASP A 380 -17.27 -26.49 -7.97
CA ASP A 380 -16.48 -26.21 -6.77
C ASP A 380 -14.96 -26.39 -6.95
N HIS A 381 -14.53 -26.68 -8.18
CA HIS A 381 -13.11 -26.77 -8.53
C HIS A 381 -12.44 -25.39 -8.48
N VAL A 382 -11.21 -25.39 -7.97
CA VAL A 382 -10.39 -24.20 -7.76
C VAL A 382 -9.20 -24.22 -8.72
N LEU A 383 -9.05 -23.16 -9.50
CA LEU A 383 -7.87 -22.95 -10.34
C LEU A 383 -6.82 -22.20 -9.53
N VAL A 384 -5.65 -22.80 -9.34
CA VAL A 384 -4.51 -22.22 -8.61
C VAL A 384 -3.50 -21.74 -9.66
N LEU A 385 -3.41 -20.43 -9.86
CA LEU A 385 -2.58 -19.79 -10.88
C LEU A 385 -1.30 -19.22 -10.26
N ASP A 386 -0.16 -19.67 -10.77
CA ASP A 386 1.12 -19.00 -10.61
C ASP A 386 1.29 -17.94 -11.70
N ALA A 387 1.21 -16.67 -11.33
CA ALA A 387 1.28 -15.53 -12.24
C ALA A 387 2.73 -15.13 -12.58
N SER A 388 3.74 -15.70 -11.94
CA SER A 388 5.13 -15.18 -11.96
C SER A 388 5.78 -15.09 -13.34
N ALA A 389 5.41 -16.00 -14.23
CA ALA A 389 5.92 -16.04 -15.61
C ALA A 389 4.96 -15.43 -16.64
N PHE A 390 3.77 -14.97 -16.22
CA PHE A 390 2.84 -14.29 -17.13
C PHE A 390 3.31 -12.85 -17.40
N PRO A 391 3.16 -12.35 -18.64
CA PRO A 391 3.42 -10.94 -18.95
C PRO A 391 2.60 -9.99 -18.05
N PRO A 392 3.16 -8.83 -17.66
CA PRO A 392 2.44 -7.85 -16.83
C PRO A 392 1.13 -7.33 -17.43
N GLU A 393 1.06 -7.24 -18.76
CA GLU A 393 -0.05 -6.71 -19.55
C GLU A 393 -0.08 -7.34 -20.95
N GLY A 394 -1.13 -7.04 -21.72
CA GLY A 394 -1.32 -7.57 -23.09
C GLY A 394 -2.24 -8.78 -23.15
N ASP A 395 -2.41 -9.34 -24.35
CA ASP A 395 -3.38 -10.42 -24.61
C ASP A 395 -3.04 -11.74 -23.90
N ASP A 396 -1.77 -11.95 -23.62
CA ASP A 396 -1.24 -13.15 -22.96
C ASP A 396 -1.08 -13.01 -21.44
N CYS A 397 -1.50 -11.89 -20.83
CA CYS A 397 -1.36 -11.71 -19.39
C CYS A 397 -2.28 -12.64 -18.57
N ASP A 398 -2.01 -12.73 -17.27
CA ASP A 398 -2.76 -13.53 -16.30
C ASP A 398 -4.24 -13.12 -16.23
N ALA A 399 -4.55 -11.82 -16.27
CA ALA A 399 -5.93 -11.33 -16.24
C ALA A 399 -6.76 -11.84 -17.45
N ARG A 400 -6.17 -11.84 -18.65
CA ARG A 400 -6.82 -12.39 -19.86
C ARG A 400 -6.90 -13.92 -19.82
N PHE A 401 -5.92 -14.59 -19.23
CA PHE A 401 -6.00 -16.03 -18.94
C PHE A 401 -7.18 -16.36 -18.02
N LEU A 402 -7.38 -15.61 -16.94
CA LEU A 402 -8.48 -15.81 -16.00
C LEU A 402 -9.85 -15.55 -16.63
N CYS A 403 -9.97 -14.57 -17.54
CA CYS A 403 -11.18 -14.38 -18.33
C CYS A 403 -11.53 -15.63 -19.15
N ARG A 404 -10.54 -16.21 -19.85
CA ARG A 404 -10.72 -17.45 -20.63
C ARG A 404 -11.12 -18.62 -19.73
N ALA A 405 -10.53 -18.73 -18.54
CA ALA A 405 -10.92 -19.74 -17.56
C ALA A 405 -12.37 -19.54 -17.08
N PHE A 406 -12.79 -18.31 -16.82
CA PHE A 406 -14.17 -18.00 -16.46
C PHE A 406 -15.17 -18.38 -17.56
N GLU A 407 -14.86 -18.07 -18.82
CA GLU A 407 -15.66 -18.45 -19.99
C GLU A 407 -15.80 -19.98 -20.12
N LEU A 408 -14.78 -20.74 -19.70
CA LEU A 408 -14.81 -22.19 -19.63
C LEU A 408 -15.56 -22.74 -18.41
N GLY A 409 -16.06 -21.89 -17.51
CA GLY A 409 -16.88 -22.30 -16.36
C GLY A 409 -16.15 -22.30 -15.01
N TRP A 410 -14.88 -21.88 -14.94
CA TRP A 410 -14.20 -21.73 -13.66
C TRP A 410 -14.80 -20.56 -12.86
N ARG A 411 -14.95 -20.75 -11.54
CA ARG A 411 -15.56 -19.76 -10.64
C ARG A 411 -14.74 -19.45 -9.39
N GLN A 412 -13.82 -20.34 -9.02
CA GLN A 412 -12.99 -20.20 -7.82
C GLN A 412 -11.52 -20.13 -8.25
N PHE A 413 -10.83 -19.06 -7.86
CA PHE A 413 -9.45 -18.80 -8.26
C PHE A 413 -8.59 -18.50 -7.04
N ILE A 414 -7.41 -19.11 -6.99
CA ILE A 414 -6.32 -18.71 -6.11
C ILE A 414 -5.19 -18.24 -7.02
N THR A 415 -4.67 -17.03 -6.80
CA THR A 415 -3.60 -16.47 -7.62
C THR A 415 -2.44 -16.02 -6.75
N TYR A 416 -1.21 -16.22 -7.20
CA TYR A 416 0.00 -15.86 -6.45
C TYR A 416 1.19 -15.62 -7.40
N GLY A 417 2.31 -15.15 -6.85
CA GLY A 417 3.56 -15.01 -7.61
C GLY A 417 3.68 -13.72 -8.43
N TYR A 418 2.90 -12.69 -8.09
CA TYR A 418 2.88 -11.41 -8.81
C TYR A 418 4.24 -10.69 -8.86
N ARG A 419 4.60 -10.18 -10.05
CA ARG A 419 5.86 -9.47 -10.37
C ARG A 419 5.63 -8.24 -11.26
N GLY A 420 4.48 -7.58 -11.11
CA GLY A 420 4.09 -6.42 -11.93
C GLY A 420 2.80 -6.61 -12.74
N GLN A 421 2.15 -7.78 -12.67
CA GLN A 421 0.90 -8.00 -13.40
C GLN A 421 -0.22 -7.09 -12.92
N ARG A 422 -0.97 -6.56 -13.90
CA ARG A 422 -2.02 -5.54 -13.74
C ARG A 422 -3.39 -6.13 -14.10
N PHE A 423 -4.45 -5.41 -13.76
CA PHE A 423 -5.83 -5.69 -14.23
C PHE A 423 -6.45 -7.01 -13.74
N LEU A 424 -5.99 -7.60 -12.63
CA LEU A 424 -6.61 -8.80 -12.06
C LEU A 424 -8.12 -8.56 -11.81
N GLY A 425 -8.97 -9.48 -12.29
CA GLY A 425 -10.44 -9.39 -12.18
C GLY A 425 -11.11 -8.53 -13.26
N CYS A 426 -10.36 -7.80 -14.08
CA CYS A 426 -10.91 -7.01 -15.18
C CYS A 426 -11.35 -7.89 -16.35
N GLY A 427 -12.46 -7.52 -17.00
CA GLY A 427 -12.86 -8.12 -18.29
C GLY A 427 -13.69 -9.41 -18.22
N PHE A 428 -14.12 -9.85 -17.03
CA PHE A 428 -15.00 -11.01 -16.86
C PHE A 428 -16.43 -10.80 -17.37
N GLY A 429 -16.83 -9.55 -17.67
CA GLY A 429 -18.18 -9.22 -18.12
C GLY A 429 -19.15 -8.94 -16.96
N LEU A 430 -20.43 -9.17 -17.20
CA LEU A 430 -21.53 -8.85 -16.28
C LEU A 430 -21.94 -10.06 -15.44
N ASN A 431 -22.53 -9.81 -14.26
CA ASN A 431 -23.13 -10.81 -13.37
C ASN A 431 -22.18 -11.93 -12.93
N THR A 432 -21.08 -11.54 -12.30
CA THR A 432 -20.04 -12.46 -11.80
C THR A 432 -20.22 -12.77 -10.31
N ASP A 433 -21.45 -12.76 -9.80
CA ASP A 433 -21.75 -12.90 -8.36
C ASP A 433 -21.34 -14.27 -7.78
N ASP A 434 -21.12 -15.28 -8.64
CA ASP A 434 -20.64 -16.61 -8.30
C ASP A 434 -19.11 -16.78 -8.38
N VAL A 435 -18.39 -15.71 -8.78
CA VAL A 435 -16.92 -15.72 -8.92
C VAL A 435 -16.23 -15.25 -7.65
N ARG A 436 -15.22 -16.01 -7.22
CA ARG A 436 -14.31 -15.65 -6.12
C ARG A 436 -12.85 -15.74 -6.56
N ILE A 437 -12.07 -14.72 -6.23
CA ILE A 437 -10.62 -14.68 -6.42
C ILE A 437 -9.94 -14.39 -5.07
N ASP A 438 -9.06 -15.28 -4.63
CA ASP A 438 -8.16 -15.09 -3.50
C ASP A 438 -6.74 -14.84 -4.04
N ALA A 439 -6.27 -13.59 -3.93
CA ALA A 439 -5.02 -13.11 -4.52
C ALA A 439 -3.95 -12.90 -3.44
N TYR A 440 -2.83 -13.61 -3.56
CA TYR A 440 -1.76 -13.62 -2.57
C TYR A 440 -0.56 -12.80 -3.02
N GLY A 441 -0.04 -11.97 -2.10
CA GLY A 441 1.09 -11.08 -2.35
C GLY A 441 0.69 -9.70 -2.86
N SER A 442 1.64 -8.97 -3.42
CA SER A 442 1.42 -7.61 -3.92
C SER A 442 0.81 -7.65 -5.31
N THR A 443 -0.51 -7.56 -5.41
CA THR A 443 -1.24 -7.45 -6.69
C THR A 443 -0.98 -6.10 -7.36
N GLY A 444 -0.93 -6.02 -8.69
CA GLY A 444 -0.64 -4.76 -9.38
C GLY A 444 -1.84 -3.83 -9.60
N ASP A 445 -1.56 -2.74 -10.32
CA ASP A 445 -2.52 -1.67 -10.60
C ASP A 445 -3.80 -2.13 -11.30
N TYR A 446 -4.85 -1.33 -11.16
CA TYR A 446 -6.16 -1.51 -11.82
C TYR A 446 -6.90 -2.80 -11.47
N LEU A 447 -6.45 -3.58 -10.48
CA LEU A 447 -7.19 -4.75 -10.01
C LEU A 447 -8.64 -4.37 -9.69
N ALA A 448 -9.59 -5.28 -9.96
CA ALA A 448 -11.02 -5.09 -9.78
C ALA A 448 -11.65 -3.92 -10.58
N SER A 449 -10.98 -3.37 -11.58
CA SER A 449 -11.57 -2.29 -12.38
C SER A 449 -12.75 -2.81 -13.22
N GLY A 450 -13.90 -2.17 -13.07
CA GLY A 450 -15.12 -2.49 -13.81
C GLY A 450 -15.82 -3.79 -13.43
N ILE A 451 -15.52 -4.40 -12.27
CA ILE A 451 -16.18 -5.64 -11.86
C ILE A 451 -17.67 -5.45 -11.56
N ASP A 452 -18.46 -6.52 -11.79
CA ASP A 452 -19.92 -6.55 -11.63
C ASP A 452 -20.38 -7.85 -10.93
N GLY A 453 -20.12 -7.95 -9.63
CA GLY A 453 -20.69 -9.00 -8.75
C GLY A 453 -19.68 -9.83 -7.97
N MET A 454 -18.47 -10.02 -8.51
CA MET A 454 -17.51 -10.97 -7.91
C MET A 454 -17.00 -10.54 -6.54
N THR A 455 -16.47 -11.52 -5.81
CA THR A 455 -15.70 -11.29 -4.59
C THR A 455 -14.21 -11.46 -4.86
N ILE A 456 -13.41 -10.44 -4.53
CA ILE A 456 -11.95 -10.52 -4.57
C ILE A 456 -11.40 -10.26 -3.16
N GLN A 457 -10.54 -11.15 -2.67
CA GLN A 457 -9.78 -10.96 -1.44
C GLN A 457 -8.30 -10.84 -1.78
N ILE A 458 -7.65 -9.78 -1.28
CA ILE A 458 -6.23 -9.50 -1.47
C ILE A 458 -5.53 -9.74 -0.14
N HIS A 459 -4.72 -10.80 -0.09
CA HIS A 459 -3.93 -11.20 1.08
C HIS A 459 -2.59 -10.45 1.07
N GLY A 460 -2.66 -9.14 1.32
CA GLY A 460 -1.54 -8.22 1.23
C GLY A 460 -1.97 -6.78 0.93
N ASN A 461 -1.02 -5.98 0.46
CA ASN A 461 -1.27 -4.62 -0.01
C ASN A 461 -1.74 -4.65 -1.48
N ALA A 462 -2.53 -3.66 -1.85
CA ALA A 462 -2.92 -3.40 -3.24
C ALA A 462 -2.32 -2.07 -3.74
N GLN A 463 -1.97 -2.03 -5.03
CA GLN A 463 -1.35 -0.85 -5.64
C GLN A 463 -2.41 0.20 -6.05
N ASP A 464 -2.09 1.01 -7.04
CA ASP A 464 -2.88 2.17 -7.44
C ASP A 464 -4.08 1.77 -8.31
N GLN A 465 -5.05 2.68 -8.40
CA GLN A 465 -6.19 2.57 -9.30
C GLN A 465 -7.04 1.31 -9.06
N LEU A 466 -6.96 0.73 -7.87
CA LEU A 466 -7.75 -0.42 -7.48
C LEU A 466 -9.26 -0.11 -7.55
N GLY A 467 -10.05 -0.93 -8.24
CA GLY A 467 -11.51 -0.82 -8.26
C GLY A 467 -12.06 0.35 -9.08
N GLN A 468 -11.34 0.86 -10.09
CA GLN A 468 -11.89 1.92 -10.94
C GLN A 468 -13.21 1.50 -11.55
N ILE A 469 -14.17 2.43 -11.62
CA ILE A 469 -15.49 2.22 -12.24
C ILE A 469 -16.21 0.94 -11.77
N MET A 470 -15.84 0.39 -10.60
CA MET A 470 -16.43 -0.81 -10.01
C MET A 470 -17.94 -0.62 -9.86
N LYS A 471 -18.73 -1.59 -10.33
CA LYS A 471 -20.19 -1.48 -10.38
C LYS A 471 -20.89 -2.06 -9.17
N ARG A 472 -20.55 -3.30 -8.81
CA ARG A 472 -21.00 -4.02 -7.61
C ARG A 472 -20.06 -5.20 -7.33
N GLY A 473 -20.25 -5.85 -6.18
CA GLY A 473 -19.41 -6.96 -5.74
C GLY A 473 -18.73 -6.63 -4.43
N LYS A 474 -17.78 -7.47 -4.02
CA LYS A 474 -17.09 -7.34 -2.74
C LYS A 474 -15.57 -7.37 -2.91
N LEU A 475 -14.89 -6.40 -2.32
CA LEU A 475 -13.44 -6.32 -2.34
C LEU A 475 -12.90 -6.25 -0.91
N VAL A 476 -11.97 -7.12 -0.53
CA VAL A 476 -11.37 -7.15 0.80
C VAL A 476 -9.86 -7.07 0.66
N ILE A 477 -9.23 -6.12 1.37
CA ILE A 477 -7.80 -5.87 1.31
C ILE A 477 -7.22 -6.00 2.73
N HIS A 478 -6.31 -6.96 2.93
CA HIS A 478 -5.66 -7.25 4.21
C HIS A 478 -4.39 -6.39 4.47
N GLY A 479 -4.26 -5.29 3.73
CA GLY A 479 -3.14 -4.35 3.77
C GLY A 479 -3.59 -2.93 3.40
N ASP A 480 -2.65 -2.14 2.90
CA ASP A 480 -2.89 -0.77 2.42
C ASP A 480 -3.32 -0.76 0.93
N VAL A 481 -3.95 0.34 0.49
CA VAL A 481 -4.30 0.60 -0.92
C VAL A 481 -3.62 1.85 -1.46
N GLY A 482 -3.20 1.81 -2.73
CA GLY A 482 -2.53 2.91 -3.43
C GLY A 482 -3.46 4.08 -3.82
N GLN A 483 -2.92 4.96 -4.65
CA GLN A 483 -3.57 6.20 -5.09
C GLN A 483 -4.79 5.93 -5.96
N THR A 484 -5.75 6.87 -5.95
CA THR A 484 -6.94 6.85 -6.83
C THR A 484 -7.77 5.57 -6.74
N PHE A 485 -7.73 4.93 -5.56
CA PHE A 485 -8.60 3.82 -5.20
C PHE A 485 -10.07 4.16 -5.49
N MET A 486 -10.78 3.27 -6.18
CA MET A 486 -12.18 3.41 -6.59
C MET A 486 -12.52 4.67 -7.39
N TYR A 487 -11.58 5.17 -8.20
CA TYR A 487 -11.82 6.24 -9.16
C TYR A 487 -13.09 5.98 -9.98
N GLY A 488 -14.07 6.88 -9.91
CA GLY A 488 -15.28 6.80 -10.73
C GLY A 488 -16.21 5.61 -10.44
N ALA A 489 -16.01 4.90 -9.32
CA ALA A 489 -16.82 3.73 -8.95
C ALA A 489 -18.33 4.05 -8.88
N LYS A 490 -19.17 3.05 -9.14
CA LYS A 490 -20.64 3.14 -9.13
C LYS A 490 -21.29 2.44 -7.93
N GLY A 491 -20.57 1.52 -7.30
CA GLY A 491 -21.06 0.71 -6.20
C GLY A 491 -20.08 -0.35 -5.74
N GLY A 492 -20.51 -1.19 -4.80
CA GLY A 492 -19.68 -2.25 -4.23
C GLY A 492 -19.48 -2.11 -2.73
N GLU A 493 -19.14 -3.21 -2.09
CA GLU A 493 -18.75 -3.28 -0.68
C GLU A 493 -17.25 -3.51 -0.58
N VAL A 494 -16.53 -2.58 0.05
CA VAL A 494 -15.07 -2.64 0.13
C VAL A 494 -14.58 -2.48 1.55
N TYR A 495 -13.63 -3.32 1.95
CA TYR A 495 -13.07 -3.38 3.30
C TYR A 495 -11.54 -3.34 3.22
N ILE A 496 -10.93 -2.36 3.87
CA ILE A 496 -9.47 -2.15 3.88
C ILE A 496 -8.96 -2.24 5.32
N LEU A 497 -8.04 -3.16 5.58
CA LEU A 497 -7.40 -3.29 6.90
C LEU A 497 -6.48 -2.11 7.22
N GLY A 498 -5.75 -1.63 6.22
CA GLY A 498 -4.76 -0.56 6.36
C GLY A 498 -5.28 0.82 5.96
N ASN A 499 -4.39 1.61 5.39
CA ASN A 499 -4.61 2.97 4.93
C ASN A 499 -4.92 3.01 3.42
N ALA A 500 -5.51 4.12 2.99
CA ALA A 500 -5.59 4.52 1.60
C ALA A 500 -4.64 5.70 1.32
N ALA A 501 -3.99 5.71 0.17
CA ALA A 501 -3.12 6.83 -0.23
C ALA A 501 -3.95 8.05 -0.71
N GLY A 502 -3.47 8.81 -1.68
CA GLY A 502 -4.12 10.04 -2.18
C GLY A 502 -5.34 9.79 -3.08
N ARG A 503 -6.34 10.67 -2.99
CA ARG A 503 -7.56 10.70 -3.83
C ARG A 503 -8.43 9.43 -3.84
N PRO A 504 -8.64 8.73 -2.71
CA PRO A 504 -9.57 7.60 -2.69
C PRO A 504 -11.00 8.09 -2.96
N LEU A 505 -11.73 7.33 -3.79
CA LEU A 505 -13.12 7.55 -4.20
C LEU A 505 -13.39 8.84 -4.96
N ILE A 506 -12.35 9.41 -5.58
CA ILE A 506 -12.52 10.57 -6.46
C ILE A 506 -13.52 10.24 -7.59
N ASN A 507 -14.48 11.14 -7.82
CA ASN A 507 -15.56 10.99 -8.81
C ASN A 507 -16.45 9.75 -8.62
N ALA A 508 -16.40 9.08 -7.47
CA ALA A 508 -17.29 7.95 -7.22
C ALA A 508 -18.75 8.42 -7.06
N VAL A 509 -19.68 7.62 -7.57
CA VAL A 509 -21.10 7.93 -7.67
C VAL A 509 -21.94 6.72 -7.29
N GLY A 510 -23.26 6.90 -7.14
CA GLY A 510 -24.17 5.79 -6.89
C GLY A 510 -24.03 5.26 -5.46
N ARG A 511 -23.67 3.98 -5.28
CA ARG A 511 -23.81 3.26 -4.00
C ARG A 511 -22.54 2.57 -3.46
N PRO A 512 -21.34 3.17 -3.54
CA PRO A 512 -20.15 2.58 -2.91
C PRO A 512 -20.32 2.55 -1.38
N ARG A 513 -19.92 1.45 -0.74
CA ARG A 513 -19.94 1.25 0.71
C ARG A 513 -18.55 0.81 1.14
N VAL A 514 -17.77 1.71 1.74
CA VAL A 514 -16.35 1.48 1.97
C VAL A 514 -16.00 1.61 3.46
N VAL A 515 -15.24 0.66 3.99
CA VAL A 515 -14.64 0.72 5.33
C VAL A 515 -13.11 0.80 5.21
N ILE A 516 -12.52 1.86 5.76
CA ILE A 516 -11.08 2.07 5.86
C ILE A 516 -10.72 2.02 7.35
N ASN A 517 -10.00 0.98 7.79
CA ASN A 517 -9.67 0.86 9.21
C ASN A 517 -8.52 1.77 9.63
N GLY A 518 -7.56 2.01 8.74
CA GLY A 518 -6.55 3.04 8.92
C GLY A 518 -7.10 4.43 8.64
N THR A 519 -6.36 5.20 7.87
CA THR A 519 -6.76 6.53 7.39
C THR A 519 -6.69 6.62 5.86
N ALA A 520 -7.13 7.73 5.30
CA ALA A 520 -6.72 8.20 3.98
C ALA A 520 -5.72 9.35 4.08
N LEU A 521 -4.94 9.58 3.02
CA LEU A 521 -4.17 10.83 2.83
C LEU A 521 -5.08 11.91 2.23
N ASP A 522 -4.56 12.84 1.44
CA ASP A 522 -5.34 13.97 0.93
C ASP A 522 -6.46 13.57 -0.06
N PHE A 523 -7.50 14.40 -0.15
CA PHE A 523 -8.60 14.32 -1.14
C PHE A 523 -9.50 13.08 -1.03
N LEU A 524 -9.76 12.58 0.18
CA LEU A 524 -10.74 11.51 0.35
C LEU A 524 -12.13 11.99 -0.10
N ALA A 525 -12.73 11.24 -1.04
CA ALA A 525 -14.05 11.48 -1.61
C ALA A 525 -14.20 12.86 -2.28
N GLU A 526 -13.17 13.28 -3.01
CA GLU A 526 -13.25 14.43 -3.92
C GLU A 526 -14.26 14.18 -5.06
N SER A 527 -15.12 15.15 -5.34
CA SER A 527 -16.21 15.08 -6.32
C SER A 527 -17.10 13.84 -6.11
N PHE A 528 -17.38 13.50 -4.85
CA PHE A 528 -18.26 12.39 -4.51
C PHE A 528 -19.73 12.74 -4.79
N MET A 529 -20.37 11.99 -5.68
CA MET A 529 -21.74 12.24 -6.14
C MET A 529 -22.60 11.01 -5.86
N ALA A 530 -22.56 10.56 -4.62
CA ALA A 530 -23.14 9.28 -4.24
C ALA A 530 -24.58 9.37 -3.70
N GLY A 531 -25.27 10.52 -3.83
CA GLY A 531 -26.67 10.67 -3.40
C GLY A 531 -26.89 10.48 -1.89
N ASP A 532 -28.14 10.42 -1.43
CA ASP A 532 -28.45 10.26 0.00
C ASP A 532 -28.17 8.83 0.49
N PRO A 533 -27.29 8.62 1.49
CA PRO A 533 -27.04 7.31 2.09
C PRO A 533 -28.29 6.52 2.52
N PHE A 534 -29.34 7.21 3.00
CA PHE A 534 -30.60 6.62 3.43
C PHE A 534 -31.51 6.22 2.27
N ALA A 535 -31.34 6.84 1.10
CA ALA A 535 -32.02 6.49 -0.14
C ALA A 535 -31.19 5.53 -1.02
N GLY A 536 -30.23 4.82 -0.42
CA GLY A 536 -29.38 3.85 -1.13
C GLY A 536 -28.08 4.43 -1.70
N GLY A 537 -27.80 5.71 -1.47
CA GLY A 537 -26.56 6.38 -1.84
C GLY A 537 -25.30 5.90 -1.11
N GLY A 538 -24.13 6.25 -1.60
CA GLY A 538 -22.85 5.75 -1.11
C GLY A 538 -22.31 6.47 0.14
N PHE A 539 -21.45 5.78 0.88
CA PHE A 539 -20.72 6.35 2.01
C PHE A 539 -19.36 5.69 2.23
N VAL A 540 -18.56 6.33 3.08
CA VAL A 540 -17.26 5.83 3.56
C VAL A 540 -17.25 5.83 5.08
N ILE A 541 -16.62 4.82 5.68
CA ILE A 541 -16.32 4.75 7.11
C ILE A 541 -14.81 4.78 7.29
N VAL A 542 -14.30 5.67 8.14
CA VAL A 542 -12.86 5.80 8.44
C VAL A 542 -12.66 5.61 9.95
N ASN A 543 -11.91 4.60 10.36
CA ASN A 543 -11.72 4.28 11.78
C ASN A 543 -10.45 4.92 12.39
N GLY A 544 -9.47 5.35 11.59
CA GLY A 544 -8.28 6.05 12.08
C GLY A 544 -7.42 5.22 13.03
N LEU A 545 -7.28 3.91 12.77
CA LEU A 545 -6.55 2.96 13.61
C LEU A 545 -5.17 2.63 13.03
N GLU A 546 -4.28 2.16 13.89
CA GLU A 546 -3.03 1.53 13.50
C GLU A 546 -2.69 0.37 14.43
N TYR A 547 -1.75 -0.47 14.00
CA TYR A 547 -1.20 -1.55 14.81
C TYR A 547 0.17 -1.17 15.32
N ASP A 548 0.42 -1.41 16.61
CA ASP A 548 1.78 -1.35 17.14
C ASP A 548 2.62 -2.55 16.71
N ALA A 549 3.91 -2.53 17.07
CA ALA A 549 4.85 -3.60 16.75
C ALA A 549 4.52 -4.97 17.38
N ARG A 550 3.57 -5.02 18.33
CA ARG A 550 3.05 -6.25 18.94
C ARG A 550 1.67 -6.65 18.40
N GLY A 551 1.22 -5.99 17.34
CA GLY A 551 -0.07 -6.27 16.72
C GLY A 551 -1.27 -5.84 17.55
N ARG A 552 -1.10 -4.91 18.50
CA ARG A 552 -2.21 -4.31 19.26
C ARG A 552 -2.75 -3.09 18.53
N ILE A 553 -4.07 -2.96 18.52
CA ILE A 553 -4.76 -1.81 17.91
C ILE A 553 -4.58 -0.59 18.81
N ARG A 554 -4.32 0.56 18.19
CA ARG A 554 -4.34 1.88 18.84
C ARG A 554 -4.86 2.93 17.85
N PRO A 555 -5.42 4.06 18.34
CA PRO A 555 -5.78 5.17 17.46
C PRO A 555 -4.52 5.79 16.84
N GLN A 556 -4.63 6.25 15.60
CA GLN A 556 -3.64 7.16 15.01
C GLN A 556 -3.69 8.52 15.73
N THR A 557 -2.61 9.29 15.62
CA THR A 557 -2.52 10.63 16.21
C THR A 557 -3.65 11.55 15.75
N THR A 558 -4.03 11.43 14.48
CA THR A 558 -5.23 12.04 13.88
C THR A 558 -5.98 10.99 13.09
N PRO A 559 -7.31 10.91 13.18
CA PRO A 559 -8.10 9.94 12.41
C PRO A 559 -8.14 10.26 10.92
N TYR A 560 -7.84 11.51 10.54
CA TYR A 560 -7.61 11.93 9.15
C TYR A 560 -6.53 13.02 9.09
N PRO A 561 -5.30 12.73 8.62
CA PRO A 561 -4.24 13.71 8.50
C PRO A 561 -4.39 14.61 7.28
N GLY A 562 -5.13 14.17 6.26
CA GLY A 562 -5.22 14.85 4.97
C GLY A 562 -5.98 16.17 4.97
N SER A 563 -5.96 16.82 3.82
CA SER A 563 -6.68 18.05 3.47
C SER A 563 -7.70 17.78 2.34
N ASN A 564 -8.56 18.76 2.07
CA ASN A 564 -9.56 18.70 1.00
C ASN A 564 -10.51 17.49 1.11
N LEU A 565 -10.87 17.14 2.34
CA LEU A 565 -11.84 16.10 2.64
C LEU A 565 -13.20 16.46 2.04
N PHE A 566 -13.79 15.49 1.34
CA PHE A 566 -15.12 15.63 0.74
C PHE A 566 -15.23 16.81 -0.24
N SER A 567 -14.11 17.16 -0.89
CA SER A 567 -14.02 18.31 -1.77
C SER A 567 -15.01 18.23 -2.93
N LEU A 568 -15.79 19.28 -3.21
CA LEU A 568 -16.75 19.33 -4.34
C LEU A 568 -17.79 18.19 -4.34
N ALA A 569 -18.01 17.52 -3.21
CA ALA A 569 -19.02 16.48 -3.11
C ALA A 569 -20.43 17.07 -3.23
N SER A 570 -21.32 16.38 -3.95
CA SER A 570 -22.74 16.75 -4.08
C SER A 570 -23.68 15.74 -3.44
N GLY A 571 -23.16 14.61 -2.95
CA GLY A 571 -23.93 13.62 -2.23
C GLY A 571 -23.04 12.53 -1.61
N GLY A 572 -23.64 11.74 -0.73
CA GLY A 572 -22.99 10.72 0.09
C GLY A 572 -22.66 11.23 1.49
N ALA A 573 -21.96 10.41 2.26
CA ALA A 573 -21.45 10.80 3.57
C ALA A 573 -20.13 10.10 3.90
N ILE A 574 -19.38 10.67 4.84
CA ILE A 574 -18.27 9.99 5.51
C ILE A 574 -18.60 9.88 7.00
N TYR A 575 -18.41 8.70 7.59
CA TYR A 575 -18.50 8.47 9.02
C TYR A 575 -17.08 8.25 9.56
N ILE A 576 -16.60 9.18 10.38
CA ILE A 576 -15.21 9.18 10.85
C ILE A 576 -15.20 8.96 12.36
N ARG A 577 -14.43 7.98 12.81
CA ARG A 577 -14.13 7.76 14.23
C ARG A 577 -13.22 8.86 14.72
N ASP A 578 -13.77 9.80 15.47
CA ASP A 578 -13.05 10.95 16.01
C ASP A 578 -13.56 11.31 17.41
N PRO A 579 -13.20 10.51 18.43
CA PRO A 579 -13.72 10.68 19.78
C PRO A 579 -13.15 11.91 20.52
N PHE A 580 -12.17 12.59 19.93
CA PHE A 580 -11.51 13.76 20.51
C PHE A 580 -11.77 15.06 19.71
N ASN A 581 -12.66 15.01 18.72
CA ASN A 581 -13.02 16.15 17.86
C ASN A 581 -11.80 16.81 17.19
N GLN A 582 -10.87 16.00 16.68
CA GLN A 582 -9.62 16.46 16.06
C GLN A 582 -9.78 16.95 14.62
N LEU A 583 -10.79 16.46 13.87
CA LEU A 583 -11.16 17.03 12.57
C LEU A 583 -11.76 18.42 12.76
N VAL A 584 -11.30 19.33 11.91
CA VAL A 584 -11.70 20.74 11.88
C VAL A 584 -12.24 21.10 10.50
N ASP A 585 -13.03 22.18 10.44
CA ASP A 585 -13.71 22.60 9.21
C ASP A 585 -12.73 22.98 8.09
N GLU A 586 -11.52 23.45 8.42
CA GLU A 586 -10.48 23.80 7.47
C GLU A 586 -9.93 22.60 6.67
N GLN A 587 -10.21 21.37 7.11
CA GLN A 587 -9.88 20.17 6.34
C GLN A 587 -10.94 19.85 5.28
N LEU A 588 -12.15 20.43 5.38
CA LEU A 588 -13.28 20.19 4.48
C LEU A 588 -13.27 21.19 3.32
N ASN A 589 -13.76 20.78 2.16
CA ASN A 589 -13.93 21.67 1.01
C ASN A 589 -15.32 21.51 0.36
N GLY A 590 -16.34 22.11 0.95
CA GLY A 590 -17.74 21.94 0.51
C GLY A 590 -18.50 20.84 1.26
N GLY A 591 -17.93 20.33 2.35
CA GLY A 591 -18.62 19.52 3.36
C GLY A 591 -18.77 20.24 4.70
N GLU A 592 -19.60 19.70 5.58
CA GLU A 592 -19.77 20.12 6.97
C GLU A 592 -19.70 18.92 7.92
N LEU A 593 -19.22 19.15 9.15
CA LEU A 593 -19.24 18.18 10.24
C LEU A 593 -20.55 18.27 11.01
N VAL A 594 -21.25 17.15 11.13
CA VAL A 594 -22.49 17.04 11.89
C VAL A 594 -22.43 15.87 12.89
N PRO A 595 -23.17 15.93 14.01
CA PRO A 595 -23.28 14.82 14.95
C PRO A 595 -23.81 13.55 14.28
N LEU A 596 -23.35 12.39 14.74
CA LEU A 596 -23.89 11.10 14.33
C LEU A 596 -25.28 10.88 14.95
N THR A 597 -26.26 10.46 14.15
CA THR A 597 -27.59 10.06 14.62
C THR A 597 -27.72 8.54 14.80
N ASP A 598 -28.76 8.08 15.50
CA ASP A 598 -29.07 6.64 15.60
C ASP A 598 -29.36 6.01 14.23
N ALA A 599 -29.98 6.77 13.32
CA ALA A 599 -30.23 6.31 11.96
C ALA A 599 -28.91 6.09 11.19
N ASP A 600 -27.96 7.02 11.33
CA ASP A 600 -26.62 6.88 10.75
C ASP A 600 -25.90 5.65 11.31
N TRP A 601 -25.96 5.44 12.64
CA TRP A 601 -25.35 4.28 13.27
C TRP A 601 -25.94 2.96 12.76
N ASN A 602 -27.28 2.86 12.73
CA ASN A 602 -27.98 1.68 12.22
C ASN A 602 -27.65 1.40 10.75
N LEU A 603 -27.38 2.44 9.95
CA LEU A 603 -26.97 2.31 8.56
C LEU A 603 -25.57 1.70 8.42
N ILE A 604 -24.61 2.11 9.26
CA ILE A 604 -23.21 1.67 9.15
C ILE A 604 -22.90 0.39 9.94
N LEU A 605 -23.69 0.05 10.95
CA LEU A 605 -23.45 -1.09 11.84
C LEU A 605 -23.25 -2.43 11.10
N PRO A 606 -24.05 -2.81 10.09
CA PRO A 606 -23.82 -4.06 9.37
C PRO A 606 -22.45 -4.14 8.67
N TYR A 607 -21.94 -3.01 8.20
CA TYR A 607 -20.63 -2.92 7.57
C TYR A 607 -19.50 -3.02 8.61
N LEU A 608 -19.69 -2.45 9.79
CA LEU A 608 -18.76 -2.62 10.91
C LEU A 608 -18.75 -4.07 11.44
N GLN A 609 -19.89 -4.77 11.44
CA GLN A 609 -19.96 -6.18 11.83
C GLN A 609 -19.24 -7.08 10.82
N GLU A 610 -19.41 -6.81 9.53
CA GLU A 610 -18.65 -7.54 8.51
C GLU A 610 -17.15 -7.22 8.58
N ASN A 611 -16.80 -5.98 8.90
CA ASN A 611 -15.41 -5.57 9.15
C ASN A 611 -14.80 -6.32 10.35
N GLU A 612 -15.55 -6.44 11.46
CA GLU A 612 -15.14 -7.25 12.62
C GLU A 612 -14.92 -8.71 12.23
N ARG A 613 -15.84 -9.31 11.44
CA ARG A 613 -15.68 -10.68 10.94
C ARG A 613 -14.42 -10.85 10.08
N LEU A 614 -14.16 -9.90 9.18
CA LEU A 614 -13.03 -9.94 8.24
C LEU A 614 -11.67 -9.67 8.90
N PHE A 615 -11.62 -8.81 9.92
CA PHE A 615 -10.37 -8.28 10.46
C PHE A 615 -10.16 -8.44 11.97
N ASP A 616 -11.17 -8.86 12.76
CA ASP A 616 -11.12 -8.99 14.24
C ASP A 616 -10.82 -7.62 14.88
N ILE A 617 -11.39 -6.59 14.27
CA ILE A 617 -11.49 -5.24 14.81
C ILE A 617 -12.87 -5.14 15.42
N SER A 618 -12.92 -5.28 16.73
CA SER A 618 -14.17 -5.38 17.46
C SER A 618 -14.84 -4.03 17.63
N ILE A 619 -16.15 -4.01 17.42
CA ILE A 619 -16.95 -2.78 17.52
C ILE A 619 -16.88 -2.24 18.95
N GLU A 620 -17.07 -3.07 19.96
CA GLU A 620 -17.04 -2.63 21.35
C GLU A 620 -15.60 -2.36 21.82
N ARG A 621 -14.72 -3.35 21.68
CA ARG A 621 -13.36 -3.32 22.26
C ARG A 621 -12.43 -2.34 21.54
N ASP A 622 -12.49 -2.25 20.22
CA ASP A 622 -11.50 -1.51 19.44
C ASP A 622 -12.05 -0.19 18.87
N LEU A 623 -13.34 -0.14 18.51
CA LEU A 623 -13.94 1.07 17.94
C LEU A 623 -14.57 1.97 19.02
N LEU A 624 -15.50 1.46 19.82
CA LEU A 624 -16.27 2.25 20.79
C LEU A 624 -15.56 2.46 22.13
N THR A 625 -14.55 1.66 22.45
CA THR A 625 -13.72 1.88 23.63
C THR A 625 -12.75 3.03 23.40
N VAL A 626 -12.84 4.06 24.24
CA VAL A 626 -11.97 5.25 24.23
C VAL A 626 -11.46 5.46 25.64
N ASP A 627 -10.14 5.54 25.81
CA ASP A 627 -9.46 5.65 27.11
C ASP A 627 -9.86 4.54 28.11
N GLY A 628 -10.18 3.35 27.60
CA GLY A 628 -10.56 2.18 28.41
C GLY A 628 -12.05 2.10 28.78
N GLU A 629 -12.87 3.05 28.35
CA GLU A 629 -14.31 3.07 28.59
C GLU A 629 -15.08 2.92 27.28
N ILE A 630 -16.12 2.07 27.28
CA ILE A 630 -17.04 1.95 26.14
C ILE A 630 -17.90 3.22 26.10
N ARG A 631 -17.85 3.94 24.99
CA ARG A 631 -18.65 5.15 24.78
C ARG A 631 -19.77 4.93 23.76
N PRO A 632 -20.88 5.68 23.84
CA PRO A 632 -21.92 5.66 22.83
C PRO A 632 -21.37 6.01 21.43
N PRO A 633 -21.90 5.42 20.35
CA PRO A 633 -21.43 5.73 18.99
C PRO A 633 -21.43 7.22 18.64
N ALA A 634 -22.40 7.98 19.12
CA ALA A 634 -22.50 9.42 18.88
C ALA A 634 -21.39 10.27 19.53
N GLU A 635 -20.69 9.72 20.53
CA GLU A 635 -19.52 10.36 21.15
C GLU A 635 -18.20 9.93 20.47
N VAL A 636 -18.24 8.89 19.64
CA VAL A 636 -17.05 8.28 19.03
C VAL A 636 -16.94 8.60 17.55
N TYR A 637 -18.08 8.69 16.85
CA TYR A 637 -18.13 8.96 15.41
C TYR A 637 -18.79 10.30 15.12
N ARG A 638 -18.29 10.94 14.06
CA ARG A 638 -18.88 12.14 13.46
C ARG A 638 -19.19 11.89 11.99
N LYS A 639 -20.14 12.64 11.46
CA LYS A 639 -20.55 12.55 10.06
C LYS A 639 -20.06 13.78 9.30
N VAL A 640 -19.48 13.55 8.13
CA VAL A 640 -19.23 14.57 7.11
C VAL A 640 -20.31 14.41 6.05
N GLN A 641 -20.98 15.51 5.72
CA GLN A 641 -21.98 15.56 4.65
C GLN A 641 -21.76 16.78 3.76
N ALA A 642 -22.34 16.76 2.55
CA ALA A 642 -22.21 17.87 1.61
C ALA A 642 -23.01 19.07 2.11
N VAL A 643 -22.43 20.27 2.00
CA VAL A 643 -23.18 21.50 2.30
C VAL A 643 -24.27 21.66 1.25
N LYS A 644 -25.52 21.90 1.69
CA LYS A 644 -26.63 22.21 0.78
C LYS A 644 -26.38 23.57 0.11
N LEU A 645 -25.91 23.56 -1.14
CA LEU A 645 -25.77 24.79 -1.93
C LEU A 645 -27.15 25.38 -2.22
N ALA A 646 -27.38 26.64 -1.82
CA ALA A 646 -28.64 27.37 -1.99
C ALA A 646 -29.16 27.47 -3.45
N ILE A 647 -28.31 27.16 -4.44
CA ILE A 647 -28.67 27.14 -5.87
C ILE A 647 -29.39 25.84 -6.24
N LEU A 648 -29.07 24.71 -5.61
CA LEU A 648 -29.74 23.42 -5.85
C LEU A 648 -31.14 23.38 -5.23
N THR A 649 -31.32 24.05 -4.09
CA THR A 649 -32.63 24.18 -3.41
C THR A 649 -33.66 24.92 -4.25
N LYS A 650 -33.23 25.92 -5.03
CA LYS A 650 -34.12 26.65 -5.95
C LYS A 650 -34.61 25.81 -7.12
N VAL A 651 -33.93 24.71 -7.46
CA VAL A 651 -34.38 23.81 -8.53
C VAL A 651 -35.41 22.84 -7.96
N GLU A 652 -35.21 22.27 -6.76
CA GLU A 652 -36.20 21.38 -6.12
C GLU A 652 -37.54 22.08 -5.87
N ASP A 653 -37.54 23.32 -5.39
CA ASP A 653 -38.77 24.13 -5.17
C ASP A 653 -39.49 24.54 -6.48
N SER A 654 -38.92 24.25 -7.65
CA SER A 654 -39.54 24.54 -8.95
C SER A 654 -40.21 23.33 -9.62
N TRP A 655 -40.13 22.16 -8.98
CA TRP A 655 -40.76 20.90 -9.43
C TRP A 655 -41.96 20.46 -8.57
N GLU A 656 -42.26 21.16 -7.48
CA GLU A 656 -43.57 21.13 -6.80
C GLU A 656 -44.52 22.18 -7.38
#